data_AF-A0A239N4A5-F1
#
_entry.id   AF-A0A239N4A5-F1
#
_cell.length_a   1.000
_cell.length_b   1.000
_cell.length_c   1.000
_cell.angle_alpha   90.00
_cell.angle_beta   90.00
_cell.angle_gamma   90.00
#
_symmetry.space_group_name_H-M   'P 1'
#
loop_
_entity.id
_entity.type
_entity.pdbx_description
1 polymer ?
#
loop_
_entity_poly.entity_id
_entity_poly.type
_entity_poly.pdbx_seq_one_letter_code
_entity_poly.pdbx_strand_id
1 'polypeptide(L)'
;MRTPNTTGGTRTRRRLGSIALVVTLAIQAAGQVATPALADTSPVTASQLVPVPANMEAVPGETFVVGPTTRIVGAEETRAVADALAATMRASTGYPLPVSAAAPQPGDIALSLTDAADAADLGDEGYRLDVSSTGIRIEARRPAGLFYGMHTLRQLLPPWIDSPTVRPGPWTVSGVRITDTPRYAYRGMMLDIARHFQPPAVVKRVIDQASAYKLNVLHLHVSDDQGFRIAINGRPELTTIGGQFSINNDPGGFWTQAEYVDVVNYAAARFMTVIPEVDSPGHTNAIVMSYAGPEANPVLPDVNCTRNNPPQWNLTGAVGYSALCPESPNTWAILTDIVNQLSAMTPGPYYHLGGDEVPTSTLSSARYVSFVDQEAQIVKAQNKVVMGWAEISQANFGQPDSPAAVAQFWNNGNPAGSGGDTARRAVQKGMKVVMSPANHTYLDMQQFVGSPLGLSWAGRLDVSQFYNWSGTSSDPATYIPARTTGGVTLPAVTDADILGVEAALWSETLRTVDDIGFQMFPRLPATAEIGWSPQVHPDRNLASFVSRVAGHGLRWQLQGQNFYPSPQVPWGIDVAAPSRAVDVRTVAGEIASVSAPGAMLEQVSATVDWGDGTSSPATLSGTAGTNKTANGIYSATGSHTYGRNGVYQATITATRPTGTATAGFTVVVDTCTATVTGTHPGPLVVGAGVTCLAPGATVSGPVTVRTGGSLIATGASIQGPVSAAGATLVELIGGSVSGPVSLTGTTGEIEVEGVRISGPLTVTGANVAAAPVLAGNTVNGPLSCAGNTPAPVNNGQPNTVRGPATGQCKGL
;
A
#
# COMPACT_ATOMS: atom_id res chain seq x y z
N MET A 1 0.27 -55.43 43.62
CA MET A 1 -0.30 -54.72 44.79
C MET A 1 -1.27 -53.68 44.24
N ARG A 2 -2.54 -54.01 43.94
CA ARG A 2 -3.77 -54.05 44.78
C ARG A 2 -4.03 -52.78 45.63
N THR A 3 -4.99 -51.98 45.13
CA THR A 3 -6.00 -51.08 45.74
C THR A 3 -6.72 -51.69 46.98
N PRO A 4 -7.55 -50.99 47.82
CA PRO A 4 -8.63 -49.97 47.54
C PRO A 4 -8.73 -48.77 48.54
N ASN A 5 -9.38 -47.62 48.21
CA ASN A 5 -10.82 -47.22 48.30
C ASN A 5 -11.46 -47.43 49.72
N THR A 6 -12.31 -46.60 50.36
CA THR A 6 -13.26 -45.53 49.96
C THR A 6 -14.00 -44.94 51.22
N THR A 7 -14.42 -43.66 51.15
CA THR A 7 -15.70 -43.01 51.59
C THR A 7 -16.23 -42.97 53.05
N GLY A 8 -16.85 -41.83 53.43
CA GLY A 8 -18.11 -41.82 54.19
C GLY A 8 -18.51 -40.55 55.00
N GLY A 9 -19.57 -39.82 54.55
CA GLY A 9 -20.81 -39.57 55.34
C GLY A 9 -20.97 -38.39 56.34
N THR A 10 -21.64 -37.32 55.89
CA THR A 10 -22.71 -36.46 56.49
C THR A 10 -22.98 -36.34 58.02
N ARG A 11 -23.26 -35.09 58.49
CA ARG A 11 -24.32 -34.74 59.49
C ARG A 11 -24.63 -33.23 59.60
N THR A 12 -25.69 -32.91 60.34
CA THR A 12 -26.70 -31.84 60.19
C THR A 12 -26.61 -30.62 61.16
N ARG A 13 -27.40 -29.56 60.84
CA ARG A 13 -27.97 -28.46 61.70
C ARG A 13 -26.98 -27.34 62.11
N ARG A 14 -27.33 -26.05 62.25
CA ARG A 14 -28.57 -25.34 62.66
C ARG A 14 -28.47 -23.83 62.34
N ARG A 15 -29.62 -23.14 62.22
CA ARG A 15 -29.78 -21.67 62.06
C ARG A 15 -29.55 -20.87 63.37
N LEU A 16 -29.09 -19.62 63.22
CA LEU A 16 -29.28 -18.39 64.03
C LEU A 16 -28.72 -17.26 63.13
N GLY A 17 -29.29 -16.09 62.85
CA GLY A 17 -30.29 -15.24 63.49
C GLY A 17 -29.70 -13.82 63.56
N SER A 18 -30.45 -12.81 63.08
CA SER A 18 -30.32 -11.35 63.37
C SER A 18 -29.64 -10.41 62.34
N ILE A 19 -30.49 -9.84 61.47
CA ILE A 19 -30.79 -8.39 61.28
C ILE A 19 -29.68 -7.34 61.58
N ALA A 20 -29.31 -6.55 60.56
CA ALA A 20 -29.02 -5.10 60.64
C ALA A 20 -29.03 -4.48 59.22
N LEU A 21 -30.09 -3.75 58.87
CA LEU A 21 -30.18 -2.27 58.77
C LEU A 21 -29.62 -1.70 57.46
N VAL A 22 -30.54 -1.40 56.54
CA VAL A 22 -30.33 -0.71 55.26
C VAL A 22 -30.14 0.79 55.52
N VAL A 23 -29.02 1.34 55.07
CA VAL A 23 -28.81 2.79 54.89
C VAL A 23 -28.67 3.03 53.40
N THR A 24 -29.69 3.62 52.79
CA THR A 24 -29.70 4.02 51.38
C THR A 24 -29.06 5.40 51.26
N LEU A 25 -27.80 5.47 50.82
CA LEU A 25 -27.18 6.70 50.35
C LEU A 25 -27.43 6.81 48.83
N ALA A 26 -28.27 7.75 48.42
CA ALA A 26 -28.43 8.13 47.02
C ALA A 26 -27.26 9.06 46.62
N ILE A 27 -26.29 8.50 45.89
CA ILE A 27 -25.26 9.29 45.22
C ILE A 27 -25.74 9.56 43.80
N GLN A 28 -25.90 10.85 43.47
CA GLN A 28 -26.18 11.33 42.11
C GLN A 28 -25.01 10.96 41.19
N ALA A 29 -25.29 10.12 40.19
CA ALA A 29 -24.36 9.87 39.10
C ALA A 29 -24.34 11.10 38.17
N ALA A 30 -23.22 11.80 38.13
CA ALA A 30 -22.89 12.70 37.04
C ALA A 30 -22.84 11.89 35.74
N GLY A 31 -23.62 12.29 34.74
CA GLY A 31 -23.63 11.65 33.43
C GLY A 31 -22.25 11.73 32.78
N GLN A 32 -21.56 10.59 32.70
CA GLN A 32 -20.43 10.44 31.81
C GLN A 32 -20.94 10.54 30.38
N VAL A 33 -20.43 11.52 29.63
CA VAL A 33 -20.49 11.53 28.18
C VAL A 33 -19.77 10.26 27.72
N ALA A 34 -20.54 9.27 27.27
CA ALA A 34 -19.98 8.07 26.67
C ALA A 34 -19.24 8.49 25.40
N THR A 35 -17.92 8.35 25.41
CA THR A 35 -17.14 8.32 24.18
C THR A 35 -17.77 7.28 23.25
N PRO A 36 -18.06 7.61 21.99
CA PRO A 36 -18.58 6.62 21.05
C PRO A 36 -17.61 5.44 21.02
N ALA A 37 -18.15 4.23 21.18
CA ALA A 37 -17.38 3.01 21.01
C ALA A 37 -16.72 3.07 19.63
N LEU A 38 -15.39 2.99 19.60
CA LEU A 38 -14.64 2.81 18.37
C LEU A 38 -15.23 1.59 17.65
N ALA A 39 -15.47 1.73 16.35
CA ALA A 39 -15.93 0.66 15.47
C ALA A 39 -15.13 -0.63 15.73
N ASP A 40 -15.83 -1.76 15.70
CA ASP A 40 -15.32 -3.11 15.95
C ASP A 40 -13.92 -3.29 15.34
N THR A 41 -12.90 -3.26 16.19
CA THR A 41 -11.55 -3.66 15.82
C THR A 41 -11.56 -5.18 15.69
N SER A 42 -11.84 -5.66 14.49
CA SER A 42 -11.61 -7.06 14.14
C SER A 42 -10.20 -7.45 14.60
N PRO A 43 -10.01 -8.62 15.25
CA PRO A 43 -8.70 -9.04 15.72
C PRO A 43 -7.69 -9.06 14.55
N VAL A 44 -6.41 -8.75 14.82
CA VAL A 44 -5.33 -8.94 13.84
C VAL A 44 -5.38 -10.39 13.41
N THR A 45 -5.90 -10.63 12.23
CA THR A 45 -5.71 -11.88 11.54
C THR A 45 -4.41 -11.74 10.77
N ALA A 46 -3.70 -12.83 10.50
CA ALA A 46 -2.62 -12.87 9.50
C ALA A 46 -3.10 -12.43 8.09
N SER A 47 -4.32 -11.93 7.95
CA SER A 47 -5.14 -11.81 6.76
C SER A 47 -4.67 -10.79 5.73
N GLN A 48 -3.57 -10.09 5.95
CA GLN A 48 -3.00 -9.18 4.94
C GLN A 48 -1.47 -9.21 4.83
N LEU A 49 -0.76 -9.97 5.69
CA LEU A 49 0.71 -9.98 5.65
C LEU A 49 1.22 -10.84 4.49
N VAL A 50 2.01 -10.24 3.60
CA VAL A 50 2.69 -10.93 2.50
C VAL A 50 4.13 -10.44 2.46
N PRO A 51 5.14 -11.32 2.61
CA PRO A 51 5.05 -12.74 2.98
C PRO A 51 4.39 -12.99 4.35
N VAL A 52 3.80 -14.18 4.54
CA VAL A 52 3.39 -14.62 5.88
C VAL A 52 4.61 -14.75 6.80
N PRO A 53 4.61 -14.20 8.03
CA PRO A 53 5.75 -14.30 8.94
C PRO A 53 6.02 -15.74 9.42
N ALA A 54 7.25 -16.01 9.88
CA ALA A 54 7.61 -17.31 10.43
C ALA A 54 6.85 -17.67 11.72
N ASN A 55 6.71 -16.70 12.64
CA ASN A 55 5.85 -16.81 13.81
C ASN A 55 5.09 -15.50 14.05
N MET A 56 3.81 -15.60 14.37
CA MET A 56 2.93 -14.47 14.67
C MET A 56 1.92 -14.87 15.75
N GLU A 57 1.92 -14.13 16.86
CA GLU A 57 1.00 -14.33 17.97
C GLU A 57 0.20 -13.05 18.21
N ALA A 58 -1.12 -13.12 18.05
CA ALA A 58 -1.99 -12.02 18.43
C ALA A 58 -1.93 -11.79 19.95
N VAL A 59 -1.99 -10.52 20.37
CA VAL A 59 -2.06 -10.11 21.78
C VAL A 59 -3.42 -9.43 21.99
N PRO A 60 -4.47 -10.19 22.36
CA PRO A 60 -5.82 -9.66 22.47
C PRO A 60 -5.93 -8.52 23.48
N GLY A 61 -6.72 -7.49 23.17
CA GLY A 61 -6.96 -6.35 24.05
C GLY A 61 -5.89 -5.25 23.97
N GLU A 62 -4.78 -5.50 23.28
CA GLU A 62 -3.77 -4.48 22.99
C GLU A 62 -4.04 -3.84 21.63
N THR A 63 -4.03 -2.51 21.56
CA THR A 63 -4.08 -1.75 20.30
C THR A 63 -3.26 -0.48 20.45
N PHE A 64 -2.28 -0.29 19.56
CA PHE A 64 -1.55 0.96 19.45
C PHE A 64 -2.25 1.90 18.47
N VAL A 65 -2.29 3.20 18.79
CA VAL A 65 -2.80 4.23 17.89
C VAL A 65 -1.68 5.22 17.60
N VAL A 66 -1.22 5.27 16.36
CA VAL A 66 -0.29 6.30 15.92
C VAL A 66 -1.02 7.64 15.98
N GLY A 67 -0.45 8.60 16.70
CA GLY A 67 -1.04 9.92 16.93
C GLY A 67 -0.09 11.07 16.62
N PRO A 68 -0.55 12.33 16.76
CA PRO A 68 0.25 13.52 16.45
C PRO A 68 1.48 13.68 17.35
N THR A 69 1.53 13.01 18.49
CA THR A 69 2.66 13.02 19.44
C THR A 69 3.57 11.80 19.32
N THR A 70 3.22 10.80 18.49
CA THR A 70 4.05 9.62 18.29
C THR A 70 5.40 10.02 17.72
N ARG A 71 6.47 9.45 18.26
CA ARG A 71 7.84 9.63 17.76
C ARG A 71 8.38 8.31 17.23
N ILE A 72 9.39 8.39 16.39
CA ILE A 72 10.18 7.24 15.98
C ILE A 72 11.55 7.39 16.63
N VAL A 73 11.94 6.40 17.43
CA VAL A 73 13.14 6.47 18.27
C VAL A 73 14.08 5.32 17.98
N GLY A 74 15.38 5.59 17.97
CA GLY A 74 16.39 4.57 17.74
C GLY A 74 17.79 5.19 17.68
N ALA A 75 18.81 4.37 17.85
CA ALA A 75 20.21 4.81 17.75
C ALA A 75 20.56 5.28 16.33
N GLU A 76 21.71 5.94 16.16
CA GLU A 76 22.13 6.51 14.87
C GLU A 76 22.21 5.46 13.75
N GLU A 77 22.58 4.23 14.10
CA GLU A 77 22.66 3.09 13.17
C GLU A 77 21.28 2.68 12.61
N THR A 78 20.19 3.07 13.27
CA THR A 78 18.81 2.81 12.84
C THR A 78 18.21 3.95 12.01
N ARG A 79 18.93 5.08 11.92
CA ARG A 79 18.42 6.36 11.43
C ARG A 79 17.81 6.28 10.03
N ALA A 80 18.48 5.61 9.11
CA ALA A 80 18.01 5.47 7.73
C ALA A 80 16.65 4.76 7.64
N VAL A 81 16.44 3.69 8.42
CA VAL A 81 15.17 2.96 8.47
C VAL A 81 14.10 3.79 9.18
N ALA A 82 14.46 4.48 10.26
CA ALA A 82 13.56 5.36 10.99
C ALA A 82 13.04 6.52 10.11
N ASP A 83 13.92 7.16 9.35
CA ASP A 83 13.57 8.24 8.42
C ASP A 83 12.70 7.73 7.26
N ALA A 84 12.97 6.53 6.73
CA ALA A 84 12.14 5.91 5.70
C ALA A 84 10.71 5.63 6.22
N LEU A 85 10.58 5.04 7.41
CA LEU A 85 9.28 4.82 8.06
C LEU A 85 8.53 6.13 8.29
N ALA A 86 9.23 7.15 8.81
CA ALA A 86 8.66 8.46 9.04
C ALA A 86 8.16 9.09 7.75
N ALA A 87 8.95 9.03 6.67
CA ALA A 87 8.59 9.59 5.37
C ALA A 87 7.31 8.96 4.81
N THR A 88 7.18 7.63 4.87
CA THR A 88 5.96 6.92 4.45
C THR A 88 4.75 7.37 5.28
N MET A 89 4.86 7.39 6.61
CA MET A 89 3.73 7.66 7.49
C MET A 89 3.33 9.15 7.53
N ARG A 90 4.28 10.09 7.37
CA ARG A 90 3.99 11.54 7.36
C ARG A 90 3.03 11.94 6.24
N ALA A 91 3.21 11.38 5.05
CA ALA A 91 2.42 11.73 3.87
C ALA A 91 0.92 11.44 4.06
N SER A 92 0.59 10.29 4.63
CA SER A 92 -0.78 9.85 4.86
C SER A 92 -1.37 10.35 6.18
N THR A 93 -0.57 10.43 7.25
CA THR A 93 -1.10 10.85 8.57
C THR A 93 -1.18 12.35 8.74
N GLY A 94 -0.30 13.11 8.06
CA GLY A 94 -0.08 14.53 8.35
C GLY A 94 0.60 14.81 9.69
N TYR A 95 1.03 13.78 10.42
CA TYR A 95 1.69 13.93 11.72
C TYR A 95 3.19 14.22 11.58
N PRO A 96 3.81 14.93 12.54
CA PRO A 96 5.24 15.25 12.46
C PRO A 96 6.15 14.03 12.52
N LEU A 97 5.80 13.02 13.34
CA LEU A 97 6.56 11.77 13.56
C LEU A 97 8.07 12.02 13.66
N PRO A 98 8.55 12.81 14.64
CA PRO A 98 9.96 13.16 14.71
C PRO A 98 10.83 11.92 14.93
N VAL A 99 11.96 11.86 14.21
CA VAL A 99 12.97 10.81 14.36
C VAL A 99 14.03 11.31 15.34
N SER A 100 14.30 10.57 16.41
CA SER A 100 15.25 10.99 17.45
C SER A 100 16.04 9.83 18.06
N ALA A 101 17.22 10.12 18.58
CA ALA A 101 18.04 9.18 19.35
C ALA A 101 17.71 9.15 20.85
N ALA A 102 16.53 9.65 21.24
CA ALA A 102 16.10 9.63 22.64
C ALA A 102 15.75 8.20 23.10
N ALA A 103 15.78 7.98 24.43
CA ALA A 103 15.32 6.73 24.99
C ALA A 103 13.81 6.51 24.70
N PRO A 104 13.38 5.28 24.37
CA PRO A 104 11.97 4.98 24.14
C PRO A 104 11.08 5.27 25.34
N GLN A 105 9.89 5.81 25.08
CA GLN A 105 8.85 6.09 26.06
C GLN A 105 7.48 5.58 25.56
N PRO A 106 6.48 5.46 26.46
CA PRO A 106 5.11 5.13 26.02
C PRO A 106 4.62 6.12 24.94
N GLY A 107 4.07 5.58 23.86
CA GLY A 107 3.62 6.34 22.68
C GLY A 107 4.61 6.36 21.51
N ASP A 108 5.80 5.77 21.65
CA ASP A 108 6.83 5.74 20.61
C ASP A 108 6.79 4.46 19.75
N ILE A 109 7.36 4.57 18.55
CA ILE A 109 7.80 3.44 17.71
C ILE A 109 9.32 3.34 17.85
N ALA A 110 9.80 2.28 18.50
CA ALA A 110 11.22 2.07 18.79
C ALA A 110 11.86 1.09 17.81
N LEU A 111 12.98 1.50 17.20
CA LEU A 111 13.86 0.65 16.40
C LEU A 111 15.17 0.41 17.18
N SER A 112 15.58 -0.84 17.31
CA SER A 112 16.83 -1.17 18.01
C SER A 112 17.61 -2.29 17.33
N LEU A 113 18.92 -2.10 17.22
CA LEU A 113 19.84 -3.19 16.93
C LEU A 113 20.22 -3.89 18.23
N THR A 114 20.25 -5.21 18.20
CA THR A 114 20.53 -6.05 19.36
C THR A 114 21.81 -6.87 19.15
N ASP A 115 22.48 -7.22 20.24
CA ASP A 115 23.74 -7.93 20.18
C ASP A 115 23.57 -9.35 19.65
N ALA A 116 24.61 -9.87 18.99
CA ALA A 116 24.57 -11.17 18.33
C ALA A 116 24.26 -12.35 19.27
N ALA A 117 24.52 -12.21 20.58
CA ALA A 117 24.23 -13.23 21.57
C ALA A 117 22.72 -13.36 21.88
N ASP A 118 21.97 -12.26 21.81
CA ASP A 118 20.55 -12.17 22.21
C ASP A 118 19.58 -12.33 21.01
N ALA A 119 20.12 -12.38 19.78
CA ALA A 119 19.38 -12.55 18.53
C ALA A 119 20.07 -13.48 17.52
N ALA A 120 20.78 -14.51 18.00
CA ALA A 120 21.40 -15.50 17.14
C ALA A 120 20.38 -16.21 16.21
N ASP A 121 19.13 -16.32 16.65
CA ASP A 121 17.98 -16.87 15.92
C ASP A 121 17.51 -15.99 14.76
N LEU A 122 17.81 -14.69 14.75
CA LEU A 122 17.32 -13.76 13.71
C LEU A 122 18.21 -13.69 12.47
N GLY A 123 19.47 -14.14 12.54
CA GLY A 123 20.41 -14.01 11.43
C GLY A 123 20.63 -12.55 10.99
N ASP A 124 20.96 -12.32 9.72
CA ASP A 124 21.23 -10.97 9.19
C ASP A 124 19.98 -10.23 8.69
N GLU A 125 18.86 -10.92 8.51
CA GLU A 125 17.65 -10.38 7.88
C GLU A 125 16.39 -10.51 8.76
N GLY A 126 16.45 -11.27 9.85
CA GLY A 126 15.31 -11.46 10.73
C GLY A 126 15.08 -10.29 11.68
N TYR A 127 13.86 -10.24 12.21
CA TYR A 127 13.44 -9.22 13.18
C TYR A 127 12.41 -9.78 14.16
N ARG A 128 12.27 -9.08 15.29
CA ARG A 128 11.13 -9.18 16.21
C ARG A 128 10.33 -7.90 16.13
N LEU A 129 9.01 -8.02 16.11
CA LEU A 129 8.10 -6.88 16.14
C LEU A 129 7.05 -7.12 17.23
N ASP A 130 6.99 -6.20 18.20
CA ASP A 130 6.04 -6.22 19.30
C ASP A 130 5.15 -4.98 19.24
N VAL A 131 3.84 -5.18 19.17
CA VAL A 131 2.82 -4.13 19.26
C VAL A 131 2.06 -4.27 20.57
N SER A 132 2.03 -3.19 21.36
CA SER A 132 1.22 -3.05 22.56
C SER A 132 0.48 -1.71 22.56
N SER A 133 -0.49 -1.54 23.45
CA SER A 133 -1.14 -0.25 23.72
C SER A 133 -0.18 0.87 24.13
N THR A 134 1.01 0.52 24.64
CA THR A 134 2.00 1.49 25.09
C THR A 134 3.03 1.87 24.03
N GLY A 135 3.14 1.13 22.93
CA GLY A 135 4.20 1.36 21.94
C GLY A 135 4.41 0.22 20.97
N ILE A 136 5.22 0.48 19.94
CA ILE A 136 5.68 -0.51 18.97
C ILE A 136 7.19 -0.64 19.10
N ARG A 137 7.72 -1.86 19.14
CA ARG A 137 9.16 -2.14 19.09
C ARG A 137 9.48 -3.02 17.89
N ILE A 138 10.52 -2.66 17.14
CA ILE A 138 11.13 -3.50 16.10
C ILE A 138 12.60 -3.69 16.47
N GLU A 139 13.00 -4.93 16.65
CA GLU A 139 14.35 -5.33 17.03
C GLU A 139 14.96 -6.25 15.98
N ALA A 140 16.22 -6.03 15.62
CA ALA A 140 16.92 -6.90 14.68
C ALA A 140 18.43 -6.92 14.97
N ARG A 141 19.14 -7.91 14.44
CA ARG A 141 20.61 -7.97 14.54
C ARG A 141 21.31 -7.00 13.58
N ARG A 142 20.70 -6.73 12.42
CA ARG A 142 21.24 -5.87 11.36
C ARG A 142 20.16 -4.93 10.83
N PRO A 143 20.55 -3.81 10.20
CA PRO A 143 19.59 -2.85 9.63
C PRO A 143 18.60 -3.46 8.62
N ALA A 144 18.98 -4.50 7.88
CA ALA A 144 18.08 -5.21 6.95
C ALA A 144 16.84 -5.79 7.67
N GLY A 145 17.03 -6.39 8.85
CA GLY A 145 15.90 -6.88 9.66
C GLY A 145 14.97 -5.77 10.12
N LEU A 146 15.52 -4.60 10.53
CA LEU A 146 14.69 -3.43 10.87
C LEU A 146 13.87 -2.96 9.65
N PHE A 147 14.48 -2.93 8.47
CA PHE A 147 13.81 -2.55 7.23
C PHE A 147 12.69 -3.53 6.85
N TYR A 148 12.90 -4.83 7.01
CA TYR A 148 11.84 -5.82 6.78
C TYR A 148 10.73 -5.77 7.85
N GLY A 149 11.08 -5.50 9.11
CA GLY A 149 10.12 -5.25 10.18
C GLY A 149 9.28 -3.99 9.95
N MET A 150 9.89 -2.93 9.41
CA MET A 150 9.20 -1.72 8.97
C MET A 150 8.15 -2.03 7.89
N HIS A 151 8.48 -2.86 6.90
CA HIS A 151 7.52 -3.27 5.88
C HIS A 151 6.37 -4.12 6.44
N THR A 152 6.63 -4.96 7.44
CA THR A 152 5.57 -5.68 8.15
C THR A 152 4.68 -4.71 8.94
N LEU A 153 5.25 -3.75 9.66
CA LEU A 153 4.49 -2.71 10.37
C LEU A 153 3.59 -1.91 9.41
N ARG A 154 4.12 -1.51 8.25
CA ARG A 154 3.35 -0.83 7.19
C ARG A 154 2.13 -1.65 6.75
N GLN A 155 2.26 -2.98 6.65
CA GLN A 155 1.16 -3.87 6.28
C GLN A 155 0.15 -4.10 7.42
N LEU A 156 0.59 -4.01 8.68
CA LEU A 156 -0.30 -4.08 9.86
C LEU A 156 -1.14 -2.81 10.06
N LEU A 157 -0.65 -1.65 9.59
CA LEU A 157 -1.40 -0.39 9.56
C LEU A 157 -2.52 -0.44 8.50
N PRO A 158 -3.60 0.36 8.65
CA PRO A 158 -4.65 0.45 7.64
C PRO A 158 -4.07 0.80 6.26
N PRO A 159 -4.54 0.20 5.15
CA PRO A 159 -3.94 0.38 3.83
C PRO A 159 -3.78 1.84 3.37
N TRP A 160 -4.66 2.73 3.82
CA TRP A 160 -4.59 4.17 3.58
C TRP A 160 -3.30 4.84 4.07
N ILE A 161 -2.49 4.16 4.90
CA ILE A 161 -1.16 4.63 5.33
C ILE A 161 -0.21 4.84 4.13
N ASP A 162 -0.47 4.16 3.00
CA ASP A 162 0.32 4.26 1.78
C ASP A 162 -0.10 5.42 0.88
N SER A 163 -1.07 6.24 1.32
CA SER A 163 -1.52 7.40 0.57
C SER A 163 -0.43 8.47 0.47
N PRO A 164 -0.20 9.05 -0.72
CA PRO A 164 0.72 10.18 -0.89
C PRO A 164 0.17 11.50 -0.36
N THR A 165 -1.05 11.50 0.17
CA THR A 165 -1.78 12.66 0.71
C THR A 165 -2.47 12.28 2.02
N VAL A 166 -2.77 13.28 2.83
CA VAL A 166 -3.37 13.08 4.16
C VAL A 166 -4.71 12.34 4.04
N ARG A 167 -4.89 11.32 4.88
CA ARG A 167 -6.11 10.50 4.99
C ARG A 167 -6.62 10.48 6.42
N PRO A 168 -7.92 10.26 6.61
CA PRO A 168 -8.48 10.05 7.94
C PRO A 168 -7.90 8.79 8.57
N GLY A 169 -7.56 8.87 9.86
CA GLY A 169 -7.32 7.70 10.71
C GLY A 169 -8.65 7.08 11.20
N PRO A 170 -8.64 6.34 12.33
CA PRO A 170 -7.52 6.17 13.24
C PRO A 170 -6.42 5.27 12.66
N TRP A 171 -5.16 5.59 12.98
CA TRP A 171 -3.99 4.83 12.54
C TRP A 171 -3.67 3.73 13.55
N THR A 172 -4.50 2.70 13.56
CA THR A 172 -4.44 1.63 14.57
C THR A 172 -3.60 0.46 14.12
N VAL A 173 -2.87 -0.13 15.06
CA VAL A 173 -2.21 -1.43 14.90
C VAL A 173 -2.62 -2.28 16.09
N SER A 174 -3.35 -3.38 15.87
CA SER A 174 -3.71 -4.25 16.99
C SER A 174 -2.53 -5.12 17.43
N GLY A 175 -2.56 -5.53 18.70
CA GLY A 175 -1.45 -6.13 19.41
C GLY A 175 -1.01 -7.45 18.79
N VAL A 176 0.28 -7.56 18.55
CA VAL A 176 0.90 -8.74 17.92
C VAL A 176 2.35 -8.85 18.36
N ARG A 177 2.84 -10.08 18.50
CA ARG A 177 4.26 -10.40 18.57
C ARG A 177 4.64 -11.21 17.33
N ILE A 178 5.66 -10.75 16.62
CA ILE A 178 6.16 -11.40 15.40
C ILE A 178 7.64 -11.69 15.63
N THR A 179 8.06 -12.90 15.28
CA THR A 179 9.46 -13.25 15.06
C THR A 179 9.57 -13.83 13.67
N ASP A 180 10.38 -13.21 12.82
CA ASP A 180 10.33 -13.48 11.39
C ASP A 180 11.74 -13.50 10.79
N THR A 181 11.99 -14.51 9.95
CA THR A 181 13.29 -14.79 9.32
C THR A 181 13.04 -15.40 7.93
N PRO A 182 13.86 -15.09 6.92
CA PRO A 182 13.70 -15.68 5.60
C PRO A 182 14.08 -17.17 5.57
N ARG A 183 13.36 -17.96 4.76
CA ARG A 183 13.71 -19.35 4.42
C ARG A 183 14.98 -19.43 3.59
N TYR A 184 15.08 -18.60 2.56
CA TYR A 184 16.23 -18.57 1.65
C TYR A 184 16.94 -17.22 1.71
N ALA A 185 18.27 -17.25 1.61
CA ALA A 185 19.11 -16.06 1.61
C ALA A 185 19.01 -15.25 0.30
N TYR A 186 18.60 -15.88 -0.81
CA TYR A 186 18.41 -15.22 -2.10
C TYR A 186 16.93 -15.13 -2.45
N ARG A 187 16.45 -13.92 -2.71
CA ARG A 187 15.06 -13.66 -3.07
C ARG A 187 15.07 -12.58 -4.16
N GLY A 188 15.14 -13.02 -5.40
CA GLY A 188 15.43 -12.17 -6.54
C GLY A 188 14.22 -11.77 -7.35
N MET A 189 14.35 -10.63 -8.04
CA MET A 189 13.68 -10.41 -9.30
C MET A 189 14.70 -10.05 -10.37
N MET A 190 14.53 -10.60 -11.57
CA MET A 190 15.25 -10.15 -12.75
C MET A 190 14.42 -9.10 -13.48
N LEU A 191 15.07 -8.03 -13.93
CA LEU A 191 14.50 -7.08 -14.87
C LEU A 191 15.35 -7.03 -16.13
N ASP A 192 14.73 -7.37 -17.25
CA ASP A 192 15.29 -7.20 -18.59
C ASP A 192 15.15 -5.74 -19.03
N ILE A 193 16.29 -5.09 -19.24
CA ILE A 193 16.36 -3.76 -19.85
C ILE A 193 16.97 -3.82 -21.26
N ALA A 194 17.33 -5.02 -21.73
CA ALA A 194 17.93 -5.26 -23.02
C ALA A 194 16.89 -5.36 -24.14
N ARG A 195 15.77 -6.08 -23.98
CA ARG A 195 14.78 -6.20 -25.07
C ARG A 195 13.97 -4.91 -25.27
N HIS A 196 13.58 -4.25 -24.18
CA HIS A 196 13.09 -2.86 -24.17
C HIS A 196 13.77 -2.05 -23.07
N PHE A 197 14.42 -0.95 -23.45
CA PHE A 197 15.17 -0.10 -22.52
C PHE A 197 14.27 0.52 -21.45
N GLN A 198 14.73 0.47 -20.19
CA GLN A 198 14.09 1.14 -19.06
C GLN A 198 15.02 2.22 -18.46
N PRO A 199 14.53 3.45 -18.26
CA PRO A 199 15.31 4.49 -17.58
C PRO A 199 15.60 4.12 -16.11
N PRO A 200 16.69 4.65 -15.50
CA PRO A 200 17.04 4.38 -14.10
C PRO A 200 15.90 4.64 -13.12
N ALA A 201 15.09 5.68 -13.35
CA ALA A 201 13.95 6.02 -12.50
C ALA A 201 12.87 4.92 -12.47
N VAL A 202 12.65 4.21 -13.58
CA VAL A 202 11.71 3.08 -13.64
C VAL A 202 12.26 1.91 -12.81
N VAL A 203 13.56 1.61 -12.95
CA VAL A 203 14.20 0.52 -12.18
C VAL A 203 14.20 0.82 -10.69
N LYS A 204 14.45 2.08 -10.29
CA LYS A 204 14.32 2.51 -8.88
C LYS A 204 12.91 2.28 -8.33
N ARG A 205 11.88 2.57 -9.12
CA ARG A 205 10.49 2.28 -8.74
C ARG A 205 10.25 0.77 -8.58
N VAL A 206 10.81 -0.06 -9.45
CA VAL A 206 10.77 -1.52 -9.32
C VAL A 206 11.48 -2.01 -8.06
N ILE A 207 12.62 -1.42 -7.69
CA ILE A 207 13.33 -1.72 -6.43
C ILE A 207 12.43 -1.39 -5.22
N ASP A 208 11.77 -0.22 -5.20
CA ASP A 208 10.83 0.14 -4.12
C ASP A 208 9.69 -0.89 -3.99
N GLN A 209 9.17 -1.36 -5.12
CA GLN A 209 8.06 -2.32 -5.19
C GLN A 209 8.49 -3.72 -4.73
N ALA A 210 9.66 -4.19 -5.16
CA ALA A 210 10.20 -5.51 -4.82
C ALA A 210 10.63 -5.59 -3.35
N SER A 211 11.37 -4.59 -2.87
CA SER A 211 11.87 -4.54 -1.49
C SER A 211 10.74 -4.48 -0.44
N ALA A 212 9.59 -3.91 -0.79
CA ALA A 212 8.40 -3.91 0.06
C ALA A 212 7.86 -5.32 0.40
N TYR A 213 8.20 -6.32 -0.43
CA TYR A 213 7.89 -7.74 -0.20
C TYR A 213 9.10 -8.54 0.27
N LYS A 214 10.15 -7.87 0.74
CA LYS A 214 11.37 -8.46 1.30
C LYS A 214 12.23 -9.23 0.30
N LEU A 215 12.08 -8.94 -1.01
CA LEU A 215 13.07 -9.33 -2.01
C LEU A 215 14.37 -8.57 -1.75
N ASN A 216 15.50 -9.26 -1.93
CA ASN A 216 16.83 -8.75 -1.58
C ASN A 216 17.85 -8.84 -2.72
N VAL A 217 17.42 -9.24 -3.91
CA VAL A 217 18.25 -9.26 -5.11
C VAL A 217 17.52 -8.62 -6.28
N LEU A 218 18.24 -7.75 -6.99
CA LEU A 218 17.87 -7.27 -8.32
C LEU A 218 18.88 -7.83 -9.32
N HIS A 219 18.45 -8.79 -10.12
CA HIS A 219 19.18 -9.28 -11.27
C HIS A 219 18.87 -8.35 -12.46
N LEU A 220 19.89 -7.69 -13.02
CA LEU A 220 19.73 -6.80 -14.17
C LEU A 220 20.30 -7.47 -15.41
N HIS A 221 19.40 -7.86 -16.32
CA HIS A 221 19.76 -8.34 -17.65
C HIS A 221 20.01 -7.14 -18.55
N VAL A 222 21.30 -6.78 -18.70
CA VAL A 222 21.73 -5.50 -19.30
C VAL A 222 22.25 -5.63 -20.73
N SER A 223 22.36 -6.85 -21.26
CA SER A 223 22.70 -7.06 -22.66
C SER A 223 22.00 -8.27 -23.24
N ASP A 224 21.54 -8.12 -24.47
CA ASP A 224 21.01 -9.20 -25.28
C ASP A 224 21.22 -8.90 -26.77
N ASP A 225 20.60 -9.69 -27.62
CA ASP A 225 20.58 -9.54 -29.07
C ASP A 225 20.14 -8.16 -29.56
N GLN A 226 19.15 -7.57 -28.89
CA GLN A 226 18.52 -6.33 -29.35
C GLN A 226 19.12 -5.09 -28.69
N GLY A 227 20.00 -5.23 -27.69
CA GLY A 227 20.47 -4.10 -26.92
C GLY A 227 21.60 -4.37 -25.96
N PHE A 228 22.55 -3.43 -25.86
CA PHE A 228 23.55 -3.37 -24.79
C PHE A 228 23.42 -2.06 -24.02
N ARG A 229 23.26 -2.13 -22.70
CA ARG A 229 22.56 -1.07 -21.93
C ARG A 229 23.41 -0.32 -20.92
N ILE A 230 24.68 -0.66 -20.72
CA ILE A 230 25.55 0.04 -19.76
C ILE A 230 26.80 0.54 -20.46
N ALA A 231 27.19 1.80 -20.26
CA ALA A 231 28.40 2.33 -20.85
C ALA A 231 29.68 1.65 -20.30
N ILE A 232 30.56 1.23 -21.21
CA ILE A 232 31.87 0.64 -20.89
C ILE A 232 32.94 1.57 -21.45
N ASN A 233 33.75 2.16 -20.57
CA ASN A 233 34.77 3.11 -20.96
C ASN A 233 35.80 2.43 -21.86
N GLY A 234 36.22 3.12 -22.93
CA GLY A 234 37.08 2.55 -23.97
C GLY A 234 36.37 1.66 -24.99
N ARG A 235 35.05 1.45 -24.83
CA ARG A 235 34.19 0.66 -25.74
C ARG A 235 32.88 1.39 -26.05
N PRO A 236 32.92 2.63 -26.56
CA PRO A 236 31.71 3.44 -26.77
C PRO A 236 30.71 2.77 -27.73
N GLU A 237 31.19 2.00 -28.70
CA GLU A 237 30.39 1.33 -29.73
C GLU A 237 29.34 0.39 -29.15
N LEU A 238 29.65 -0.26 -28.02
CA LEU A 238 28.68 -1.12 -27.31
C LEU A 238 27.37 -0.39 -27.02
N THR A 239 27.44 0.91 -26.73
CA THR A 239 26.26 1.72 -26.40
C THR A 239 25.84 2.66 -27.53
N THR A 240 26.78 3.25 -28.27
CA THR A 240 26.45 4.16 -29.37
C THR A 240 25.94 3.41 -30.61
N ILE A 241 26.27 2.12 -30.74
CA ILE A 241 25.73 1.22 -31.76
C ILE A 241 24.82 0.18 -31.10
N GLY A 242 25.38 -0.68 -30.24
CA GLY A 242 24.64 -1.75 -29.56
C GLY A 242 23.44 -1.30 -28.72
N GLY A 243 23.39 -0.03 -28.29
CA GLY A 243 22.32 0.52 -27.47
C GLY A 243 21.22 1.25 -28.23
N GLN A 244 21.34 1.45 -29.55
CA GLN A 244 20.46 2.36 -30.30
C GLN A 244 18.99 1.92 -30.34
N PHE A 245 18.73 0.62 -30.36
CA PHE A 245 17.41 0.07 -30.59
C PHE A 245 16.95 -0.84 -29.47
N SER A 246 15.66 -1.15 -29.49
CA SER A 246 14.98 -2.23 -28.77
C SER A 246 14.22 -3.09 -29.80
N ILE A 247 13.49 -4.10 -29.34
CA ILE A 247 12.64 -4.92 -30.22
C ILE A 247 11.73 -4.04 -31.10
N ASN A 248 11.42 -4.52 -32.30
CA ASN A 248 10.61 -3.84 -33.32
C ASN A 248 11.17 -2.48 -33.77
N ASN A 249 12.47 -2.25 -33.63
CA ASN A 249 13.11 -0.98 -33.97
C ASN A 249 12.57 0.20 -33.15
N ASP A 250 12.08 -0.09 -31.94
CA ASP A 250 11.80 0.96 -30.98
C ASP A 250 13.09 1.66 -30.54
N PRO A 251 13.00 2.93 -30.10
CA PRO A 251 14.15 3.62 -29.53
C PRO A 251 14.71 2.85 -28.33
N GLY A 252 16.02 2.57 -28.38
CA GLY A 252 16.76 2.00 -27.27
C GLY A 252 17.25 3.06 -26.30
N GLY A 253 18.43 2.80 -25.74
CA GLY A 253 19.07 3.62 -24.74
C GLY A 253 20.13 2.82 -23.99
N PHE A 254 20.87 3.53 -23.16
CA PHE A 254 21.84 2.95 -22.23
C PHE A 254 22.01 3.87 -21.03
N TRP A 255 22.52 3.33 -19.93
CA TRP A 255 22.91 4.08 -18.75
C TRP A 255 24.39 4.42 -18.83
N THR A 256 24.72 5.64 -18.42
CA THR A 256 26.08 5.97 -18.02
C THR A 256 26.49 5.14 -16.80
N GLN A 257 27.80 5.02 -16.57
CA GLN A 257 28.31 4.36 -15.37
C GLN A 257 27.82 5.03 -14.07
N ALA A 258 27.67 6.36 -14.09
CA ALA A 258 27.15 7.10 -12.94
C ALA A 258 25.70 6.74 -12.63
N GLU A 259 24.85 6.59 -13.64
CA GLU A 259 23.47 6.15 -13.48
C GLU A 259 23.38 4.70 -13.00
N TYR A 260 24.24 3.81 -13.51
CA TYR A 260 24.32 2.43 -13.01
C TYR A 260 24.70 2.39 -11.53
N VAL A 261 25.75 3.10 -11.13
CA VAL A 261 26.19 3.20 -9.73
C VAL A 261 25.10 3.81 -8.84
N ASP A 262 24.38 4.81 -9.33
CA ASP A 262 23.24 5.41 -8.63
C ASP A 262 22.10 4.40 -8.40
N VAL A 263 21.76 3.56 -9.38
CA VAL A 263 20.80 2.45 -9.20
C VAL A 263 21.31 1.41 -8.20
N VAL A 264 22.58 1.02 -8.28
CA VAL A 264 23.22 0.08 -7.34
C VAL A 264 23.15 0.60 -5.90
N ASN A 265 23.46 1.89 -5.68
CA ASN A 265 23.38 2.52 -4.37
C ASN A 265 21.93 2.63 -3.88
N TYR A 266 20.98 2.90 -4.79
CA TYR A 266 19.56 2.95 -4.46
C TYR A 266 19.01 1.59 -4.01
N ALA A 267 19.44 0.51 -4.68
CA ALA A 267 19.14 -0.87 -4.31
C ALA A 267 19.76 -1.21 -2.94
N ALA A 268 21.03 -0.86 -2.71
CA ALA A 268 21.72 -1.11 -1.45
C ALA A 268 21.04 -0.42 -0.26
N ALA A 269 20.53 0.81 -0.44
CA ALA A 269 19.76 1.53 0.58
C ALA A 269 18.43 0.84 0.97
N ARG A 270 17.98 -0.14 0.17
CA ARG A 270 16.80 -1.00 0.40
C ARG A 270 17.19 -2.45 0.66
N PHE A 271 18.46 -2.67 1.01
CA PHE A 271 19.03 -3.98 1.28
C PHE A 271 18.86 -4.97 0.11
N MET A 272 18.88 -4.45 -1.12
CA MET A 272 18.89 -5.24 -2.35
C MET A 272 20.29 -5.28 -2.95
N THR A 273 20.78 -6.48 -3.26
CA THR A 273 22.02 -6.72 -4.00
C THR A 273 21.74 -6.66 -5.49
N VAL A 274 22.49 -5.85 -6.24
CA VAL A 274 22.43 -5.86 -7.71
C VAL A 274 23.36 -6.93 -8.27
N ILE A 275 22.86 -7.72 -9.22
CA ILE A 275 23.64 -8.69 -10.00
C ILE A 275 23.54 -8.28 -11.48
N PRO A 276 24.60 -7.75 -12.11
CA PRO A 276 24.61 -7.50 -13.54
C PRO A 276 24.72 -8.82 -14.30
N GLU A 277 23.98 -8.89 -15.39
CA GLU A 277 24.12 -9.92 -16.41
C GLU A 277 24.51 -9.30 -17.75
N VAL A 278 25.64 -9.76 -18.26
CA VAL A 278 25.96 -9.66 -19.69
C VAL A 278 25.98 -11.08 -20.21
N ASP A 279 24.93 -11.44 -20.94
CA ASP A 279 24.74 -12.79 -21.42
C ASP A 279 25.75 -13.14 -22.52
N SER A 280 26.45 -14.25 -22.35
CA SER A 280 27.35 -14.80 -23.35
C SER A 280 27.59 -16.31 -23.12
N PRO A 281 27.98 -17.09 -24.15
CA PRO A 281 28.29 -16.66 -25.52
C PRO A 281 27.06 -16.36 -26.38
N GLY A 282 25.86 -16.85 -26.03
CA GLY A 282 24.59 -16.57 -26.72
C GLY A 282 24.12 -15.14 -26.53
N HIS A 283 22.97 -14.77 -27.10
CA HIS A 283 22.32 -13.46 -26.86
C HIS A 283 23.24 -12.24 -27.05
N THR A 284 24.17 -12.33 -27.98
CA THR A 284 25.28 -11.36 -28.13
C THR A 284 25.18 -10.51 -29.39
N ASN A 285 24.05 -10.52 -30.11
CA ASN A 285 23.97 -9.82 -31.38
C ASN A 285 24.23 -8.31 -31.24
N ALA A 286 23.81 -7.63 -30.16
CA ALA A 286 24.14 -6.21 -29.96
C ALA A 286 25.67 -5.97 -29.82
N ILE A 287 26.38 -6.87 -29.14
CA ILE A 287 27.85 -6.83 -29.04
C ILE A 287 28.47 -7.06 -30.42
N VAL A 288 28.03 -8.09 -31.14
CA VAL A 288 28.52 -8.40 -32.49
C VAL A 288 28.30 -7.22 -33.44
N MET A 289 27.10 -6.64 -33.43
CA MET A 289 26.76 -5.53 -34.32
C MET A 289 27.52 -4.24 -34.01
N SER A 290 27.96 -4.06 -32.76
CA SER A 290 28.80 -2.93 -32.36
C SER A 290 30.20 -2.93 -33.01
N TYR A 291 30.71 -4.10 -33.42
CA TYR A 291 32.09 -4.25 -33.93
C TYR A 291 32.21 -4.90 -35.30
N ALA A 292 31.17 -5.61 -35.77
CA ALA A 292 31.14 -6.32 -37.04
C ALA A 292 29.90 -6.02 -37.88
N GLY A 293 28.96 -5.21 -37.36
CA GLY A 293 27.75 -4.79 -38.07
C GLY A 293 28.03 -3.73 -39.15
N PRO A 294 27.05 -3.45 -40.02
CA PRO A 294 27.19 -2.46 -41.10
C PRO A 294 27.35 -1.01 -40.59
N GLU A 295 26.93 -0.74 -39.36
CA GLU A 295 27.11 0.56 -38.70
C GLU A 295 28.49 0.71 -38.02
N ALA A 296 29.24 -0.39 -37.87
CA ALA A 296 30.55 -0.37 -37.25
C ALA A 296 31.62 0.18 -38.22
N ASN A 297 32.56 0.94 -37.67
CA ASN A 297 33.81 1.30 -38.35
C ASN A 297 34.88 0.24 -37.99
N PRO A 298 35.82 -0.08 -38.89
CA PRO A 298 36.03 -1.41 -39.47
C PRO A 298 36.47 -2.53 -38.49
N VAL A 299 36.57 -3.78 -38.97
CA VAL A 299 35.56 -4.85 -38.87
C VAL A 299 36.28 -5.92 -38.06
N LEU A 300 35.75 -6.31 -36.90
CA LEU A 300 36.22 -7.47 -36.13
C LEU A 300 35.34 -8.68 -36.48
N PRO A 301 35.40 -9.25 -37.72
CA PRO A 301 34.49 -10.33 -38.10
C PRO A 301 34.75 -11.58 -37.25
N ASP A 302 35.92 -11.67 -36.63
CA ASP A 302 36.35 -12.79 -35.83
C ASP A 302 35.55 -12.94 -34.54
N VAL A 303 34.84 -11.91 -34.05
CA VAL A 303 33.97 -12.05 -32.87
C VAL A 303 32.65 -12.73 -33.17
N ASN A 304 32.21 -12.78 -34.44
CA ASN A 304 30.90 -13.31 -34.84
C ASN A 304 30.96 -14.80 -35.19
N CYS A 305 30.34 -15.64 -34.37
CA CYS A 305 30.26 -17.09 -34.60
C CYS A 305 28.91 -17.55 -35.12
N THR A 306 28.04 -16.61 -35.49
CA THR A 306 26.76 -16.91 -36.11
C THR A 306 26.93 -17.35 -37.55
N ARG A 307 25.86 -17.93 -38.12
CA ARG A 307 25.85 -18.33 -39.54
C ARG A 307 25.82 -17.13 -40.50
N ASN A 308 25.40 -15.96 -40.03
CA ASN A 308 25.29 -14.77 -40.87
C ASN A 308 26.63 -14.04 -40.91
N ASN A 309 27.23 -13.95 -42.09
CA ASN A 309 28.45 -13.18 -42.33
C ASN A 309 28.31 -12.39 -43.65
N PRO A 310 28.15 -11.05 -43.61
CA PRO A 310 28.20 -10.18 -42.43
C PRO A 310 27.04 -10.44 -41.44
N PRO A 311 27.21 -10.11 -40.15
CA PRO A 311 26.14 -10.24 -39.16
C PRO A 311 24.95 -9.34 -39.51
N GLN A 312 23.77 -9.71 -39.03
CA GLN A 312 22.53 -8.99 -39.30
C GLN A 312 21.86 -8.57 -37.99
N TRP A 313 21.40 -7.32 -37.93
CA TRP A 313 20.59 -6.87 -36.81
C TRP A 313 19.21 -7.55 -36.89
N ASN A 314 18.87 -8.33 -35.87
CA ASN A 314 17.55 -8.92 -35.74
C ASN A 314 16.87 -8.37 -34.48
N LEU A 315 16.01 -7.37 -34.68
CA LEU A 315 15.25 -6.70 -33.62
C LEU A 315 13.89 -7.38 -33.36
N THR A 316 13.74 -8.66 -33.70
CA THR A 316 12.56 -9.44 -33.32
C THR A 316 12.77 -10.11 -31.96
N GLY A 317 11.74 -10.78 -31.43
CA GLY A 317 11.85 -11.64 -30.24
C GLY A 317 12.36 -13.06 -30.55
N ALA A 318 13.07 -13.26 -31.67
CA ALA A 318 13.71 -14.55 -31.94
C ALA A 318 14.98 -14.70 -31.08
N VAL A 319 15.33 -15.94 -30.75
CA VAL A 319 16.44 -16.29 -29.85
C VAL A 319 17.32 -17.42 -30.42
N GLY A 320 18.48 -17.65 -29.80
CA GLY A 320 19.38 -18.77 -30.12
C GLY A 320 20.11 -18.72 -31.47
N TYR A 321 20.15 -17.55 -32.12
CA TYR A 321 20.81 -17.37 -33.42
C TYR A 321 22.17 -16.66 -33.32
N SER A 322 22.47 -16.02 -32.18
CA SER A 322 23.68 -15.25 -31.95
C SER A 322 24.74 -16.03 -31.15
N ALA A 323 26.02 -15.74 -31.40
CA ALA A 323 27.12 -16.23 -30.57
C ALA A 323 28.42 -15.43 -30.77
N LEU A 324 29.16 -15.22 -29.68
CA LEU A 324 30.56 -14.80 -29.72
C LEU A 324 31.51 -15.97 -30.01
N CYS A 325 32.61 -15.70 -30.73
CA CYS A 325 33.61 -16.71 -31.04
C CYS A 325 34.66 -16.89 -29.93
N PRO A 326 34.84 -18.10 -29.36
CA PRO A 326 35.87 -18.37 -28.36
C PRO A 326 37.31 -18.30 -28.90
N GLU A 327 37.53 -18.45 -30.21
CA GLU A 327 38.86 -18.41 -30.81
C GLU A 327 39.36 -16.99 -31.08
N SER A 328 38.49 -15.98 -30.97
CA SER A 328 38.85 -14.59 -31.21
C SER A 328 39.49 -13.96 -29.97
N PRO A 329 40.72 -13.41 -30.08
CA PRO A 329 41.31 -12.59 -29.02
C PRO A 329 40.48 -11.34 -28.71
N ASN A 330 39.74 -10.82 -29.70
CA ASN A 330 38.92 -9.63 -29.55
C ASN A 330 37.69 -9.90 -28.67
N THR A 331 37.05 -11.06 -28.82
CA THR A 331 35.98 -11.52 -27.90
C THR A 331 36.45 -11.39 -26.45
N TRP A 332 37.63 -11.92 -26.15
CA TRP A 332 38.15 -11.92 -24.78
C TRP A 332 38.56 -10.54 -24.29
N ALA A 333 39.12 -9.69 -25.16
CA ALA A 333 39.39 -8.30 -24.81
C ALA A 333 38.09 -7.55 -24.47
N ILE A 334 37.03 -7.75 -25.26
CA ILE A 334 35.71 -7.14 -25.03
C ILE A 334 35.13 -7.59 -23.69
N LEU A 335 35.02 -8.90 -23.48
CA LEU A 335 34.43 -9.45 -22.24
C LEU A 335 35.26 -9.09 -21.02
N THR A 336 36.60 -9.07 -21.11
CA THR A 336 37.46 -8.64 -20.01
C THR A 336 37.15 -7.21 -19.57
N ASP A 337 37.05 -6.26 -20.50
CA ASP A 337 36.74 -4.88 -20.15
C ASP A 337 35.33 -4.71 -19.58
N ILE A 338 34.35 -5.45 -20.11
CA ILE A 338 32.98 -5.47 -19.59
C ILE A 338 32.96 -5.99 -18.16
N VAL A 339 33.48 -7.20 -17.93
CA VAL A 339 33.48 -7.87 -16.63
C VAL A 339 34.25 -7.04 -15.60
N ASN A 340 35.42 -6.50 -15.95
CA ASN A 340 36.22 -5.66 -15.06
C ASN A 340 35.44 -4.42 -14.60
N GLN A 341 34.85 -3.68 -15.54
CA GLN A 341 34.19 -2.41 -15.22
C GLN A 341 32.87 -2.62 -14.47
N LEU A 342 32.03 -3.56 -14.92
CA LEU A 342 30.79 -3.88 -14.21
C LEU A 342 31.08 -4.43 -12.80
N SER A 343 32.05 -5.33 -12.66
CA SER A 343 32.44 -5.87 -11.34
C SER A 343 32.96 -4.79 -10.39
N ALA A 344 33.66 -3.78 -10.89
CA ALA A 344 34.16 -2.65 -10.11
C ALA A 344 33.03 -1.73 -9.63
N MET A 345 31.96 -1.58 -10.42
CA MET A 345 30.79 -0.76 -10.07
C MET A 345 29.74 -1.50 -9.23
N THR A 346 29.83 -2.83 -9.15
CA THR A 346 28.87 -3.68 -8.44
C THR A 346 29.52 -4.27 -7.20
N PRO A 347 29.21 -3.79 -5.98
CA PRO A 347 29.81 -4.31 -4.75
C PRO A 347 29.32 -5.73 -4.40
N GLY A 348 28.16 -6.14 -4.92
CA GLY A 348 27.61 -7.48 -4.73
C GLY A 348 28.57 -8.60 -5.16
N PRO A 349 28.47 -9.80 -4.58
CA PRO A 349 29.48 -10.84 -4.78
C PRO A 349 29.31 -11.58 -6.11
N TYR A 350 28.19 -11.43 -6.82
CA TYR A 350 27.86 -12.20 -8.02
C TYR A 350 28.09 -11.40 -9.30
N TYR A 351 28.43 -12.12 -10.36
CA TYR A 351 28.35 -11.66 -11.75
C TYR A 351 27.67 -12.75 -12.56
N HIS A 352 26.59 -12.41 -13.27
CA HIS A 352 25.88 -13.36 -14.11
C HIS A 352 26.44 -13.28 -15.54
N LEU A 353 26.92 -14.40 -16.06
CA LEU A 353 27.46 -14.47 -17.43
C LEU A 353 26.46 -14.99 -18.46
N GLY A 354 25.23 -15.30 -18.02
CA GLY A 354 24.17 -15.87 -18.86
C GLY A 354 24.45 -17.31 -19.24
N GLY A 355 24.55 -17.57 -20.55
CA GLY A 355 24.98 -18.86 -21.11
C GLY A 355 23.85 -19.77 -21.58
N ASP A 356 22.63 -19.28 -21.70
CA ASP A 356 21.45 -19.99 -22.18
C ASP A 356 21.32 -20.00 -23.71
N GLU A 357 20.39 -20.83 -24.19
CA GLU A 357 19.89 -20.87 -25.57
C GLU A 357 20.93 -20.92 -26.71
N VAL A 358 22.13 -21.47 -26.48
CA VAL A 358 23.14 -21.67 -27.53
C VAL A 358 22.99 -23.05 -28.19
N PRO A 359 22.35 -23.17 -29.37
CA PRO A 359 22.21 -24.46 -30.02
C PRO A 359 23.55 -24.96 -30.56
N THR A 360 23.69 -26.29 -30.62
CA THR A 360 24.91 -26.95 -31.14
C THR A 360 25.22 -26.63 -32.60
N SER A 361 24.23 -26.14 -33.35
CA SER A 361 24.40 -25.63 -34.71
C SER A 361 25.11 -24.28 -34.79
N THR A 362 25.19 -23.54 -33.68
CA THR A 362 25.86 -22.24 -33.58
C THR A 362 27.24 -22.42 -32.93
N LEU A 363 27.30 -23.01 -31.74
CA LEU A 363 28.55 -23.44 -31.10
C LEU A 363 28.47 -24.93 -30.75
N SER A 364 29.46 -25.71 -31.15
CA SER A 364 29.55 -27.11 -30.69
C SER A 364 29.68 -27.15 -29.16
N SER A 365 29.23 -28.24 -28.53
CA SER A 365 29.28 -28.37 -27.07
C SER A 365 30.67 -28.13 -26.48
N ALA A 366 31.73 -28.60 -27.16
CA ALA A 366 33.11 -28.36 -26.72
C ALA A 366 33.50 -26.88 -26.77
N ARG A 367 33.05 -26.13 -27.79
CA ARG A 367 33.32 -24.69 -27.92
C ARG A 367 32.54 -23.89 -26.90
N TYR A 368 31.27 -24.23 -26.66
CA TYR A 368 30.46 -23.63 -25.59
C TYR A 368 31.12 -23.83 -24.22
N VAL A 369 31.50 -25.07 -23.88
CA VAL A 369 32.17 -25.38 -22.61
C VAL A 369 33.48 -24.61 -22.47
N SER A 370 34.31 -24.57 -23.51
CA SER A 370 35.57 -23.81 -23.49
C SER A 370 35.35 -22.32 -23.30
N PHE A 371 34.30 -21.76 -23.90
CA PHE A 371 33.96 -20.35 -23.74
C PHE A 371 33.58 -20.06 -22.29
N VAL A 372 32.60 -20.78 -21.75
CA VAL A 372 32.06 -20.56 -20.40
C VAL A 372 33.14 -20.79 -19.33
N ASP A 373 34.03 -21.78 -19.53
CA ASP A 373 35.18 -21.99 -18.63
C ASP A 373 36.15 -20.80 -18.61
N GLN A 374 36.43 -20.21 -19.78
CA GLN A 374 37.37 -19.10 -19.89
C GLN A 374 36.77 -17.81 -19.34
N GLU A 375 35.51 -17.50 -19.63
CA GLU A 375 34.82 -16.35 -19.04
C GLU A 375 34.72 -16.46 -17.52
N ALA A 376 34.42 -17.66 -17.00
CA ALA A 376 34.41 -17.91 -15.56
C ALA A 376 35.77 -17.58 -14.90
N GLN A 377 36.90 -17.71 -15.60
CA GLN A 377 38.20 -17.25 -15.06
C GLN A 377 38.30 -15.73 -14.99
N ILE A 378 37.76 -15.01 -15.98
CA ILE A 378 37.73 -13.54 -15.98
C ILE A 378 36.89 -13.04 -14.81
N VAL A 379 35.72 -13.63 -14.59
CA VAL A 379 34.82 -13.31 -13.46
C VAL A 379 35.51 -13.58 -12.11
N LYS A 380 36.15 -14.74 -11.95
CA LYS A 380 36.90 -15.09 -10.73
C LYS A 380 38.08 -14.17 -10.47
N ALA A 381 38.75 -13.69 -11.51
CA ALA A 381 39.84 -12.73 -11.37
C ALA A 381 39.38 -11.39 -10.75
N GLN A 382 38.07 -11.08 -10.83
CA GLN A 382 37.46 -9.92 -10.17
C GLN A 382 36.94 -10.22 -8.76
N ASN A 383 37.28 -11.38 -8.18
CA ASN A 383 36.77 -11.87 -6.89
C ASN A 383 35.24 -11.97 -6.83
N LYS A 384 34.60 -12.25 -7.97
CA LYS A 384 33.16 -12.51 -8.06
C LYS A 384 32.87 -14.01 -8.07
N VAL A 385 31.69 -14.35 -7.56
CA VAL A 385 31.07 -15.66 -7.70
C VAL A 385 30.41 -15.73 -9.06
N VAL A 386 30.79 -16.75 -9.84
CA VAL A 386 30.21 -17.02 -11.15
C VAL A 386 28.76 -17.46 -11.00
N MET A 387 27.86 -16.76 -11.68
CA MET A 387 26.46 -17.12 -11.83
C MET A 387 26.11 -17.20 -13.32
N GLY A 388 25.16 -18.06 -13.69
CA GLY A 388 24.68 -18.19 -15.06
C GLY A 388 23.46 -19.08 -15.14
N TRP A 389 22.75 -19.07 -16.27
CA TRP A 389 21.64 -19.99 -16.52
C TRP A 389 22.11 -21.44 -16.45
N ALA A 390 21.23 -22.38 -16.08
CA ALA A 390 21.62 -23.72 -15.67
C ALA A 390 22.40 -24.53 -16.73
N GLU A 391 22.39 -24.12 -17.99
CA GLU A 391 23.26 -24.57 -19.07
C GLU A 391 24.75 -24.52 -18.70
N ILE A 392 25.20 -23.57 -17.87
CA ILE A 392 26.58 -23.46 -17.40
C ILE A 392 27.03 -24.70 -16.60
N SER A 393 26.10 -25.52 -16.12
CA SER A 393 26.39 -26.82 -15.50
C SER A 393 27.16 -27.77 -16.42
N GLN A 394 27.23 -27.49 -17.72
CA GLN A 394 28.07 -28.23 -18.68
C GLN A 394 29.56 -27.90 -18.55
N ALA A 395 29.93 -26.71 -18.09
CA ALA A 395 31.31 -26.22 -17.97
C ALA A 395 32.13 -27.01 -16.93
N ASN A 396 33.46 -26.92 -16.94
CA ASN A 396 34.35 -27.78 -16.14
C ASN A 396 34.64 -27.25 -14.72
N PHE A 397 34.06 -26.11 -14.33
CA PHE A 397 34.12 -25.59 -12.96
C PHE A 397 32.92 -26.03 -12.10
N GLY A 398 32.97 -25.69 -10.81
CA GLY A 398 32.09 -26.26 -9.79
C GLY A 398 32.60 -27.66 -9.46
N GLN A 399 33.39 -27.75 -8.39
CA GLN A 399 33.82 -29.01 -7.82
C GLN A 399 33.35 -29.03 -6.36
N PRO A 400 33.03 -30.22 -5.79
CA PRO A 400 32.52 -30.32 -4.41
C PRO A 400 33.37 -29.60 -3.34
N ASP A 401 34.66 -29.40 -3.63
CA ASP A 401 35.65 -28.80 -2.71
C ASP A 401 36.02 -27.33 -3.05
N SER A 402 35.29 -26.65 -3.96
CA SER A 402 35.60 -25.29 -4.44
C SER A 402 34.49 -24.27 -4.11
N PRO A 403 34.75 -22.94 -4.14
CA PRO A 403 33.70 -21.94 -3.94
C PRO A 403 32.54 -22.16 -4.92
N ALA A 404 31.32 -22.19 -4.38
CA ALA A 404 30.14 -22.56 -5.15
C ALA A 404 29.82 -21.51 -6.23
N ALA A 405 29.92 -21.89 -7.50
CA ALA A 405 29.22 -21.19 -8.57
C ALA A 405 27.70 -21.37 -8.40
N VAL A 406 26.91 -20.53 -9.06
CA VAL A 406 25.45 -20.57 -8.95
C VAL A 406 24.82 -20.77 -10.32
N ALA A 407 24.01 -21.82 -10.46
CA ALA A 407 23.24 -22.10 -11.66
C ALA A 407 21.79 -21.62 -11.47
N GLN A 408 21.28 -20.79 -12.39
CA GLN A 408 19.89 -20.35 -12.38
C GLN A 408 19.02 -21.28 -13.24
N PHE A 409 18.14 -22.04 -12.61
CA PHE A 409 17.30 -23.03 -13.27
C PHE A 409 16.02 -22.42 -13.80
N TRP A 410 15.83 -22.49 -15.13
CA TRP A 410 14.69 -21.87 -15.81
C TRP A 410 13.84 -22.81 -16.67
N ASN A 411 14.27 -24.05 -16.89
CA ASN A 411 13.62 -24.96 -17.84
C ASN A 411 12.14 -25.22 -17.46
N ASN A 412 11.26 -25.26 -18.46
CA ASN A 412 9.82 -25.49 -18.32
C ASN A 412 9.36 -26.93 -18.65
N GLY A 413 10.28 -27.79 -19.08
CA GLY A 413 10.03 -29.20 -19.37
C GLY A 413 9.76 -30.02 -18.11
N ASN A 414 9.43 -31.31 -18.28
CA ASN A 414 9.15 -32.19 -17.13
C ASN A 414 10.34 -32.23 -16.15
N PRO A 415 10.21 -31.71 -14.92
CA PRO A 415 11.32 -31.60 -13.98
C PRO A 415 11.76 -32.96 -13.41
N ALA A 416 10.87 -33.95 -13.39
CA ALA A 416 11.22 -35.34 -13.07
C ALA A 416 11.94 -36.06 -14.22
N GLY A 417 11.84 -35.51 -15.44
CA GLY A 417 12.53 -35.98 -16.64
C GLY A 417 13.81 -35.19 -16.93
N SER A 418 14.13 -35.03 -18.21
CA SER A 418 15.32 -34.28 -18.66
C SER A 418 15.22 -32.78 -18.48
N GLY A 419 14.02 -32.25 -18.25
CA GLY A 419 13.82 -30.83 -17.94
C GLY A 419 14.57 -30.41 -16.67
N GLY A 420 14.80 -31.32 -15.72
CA GLY A 420 15.57 -31.03 -14.50
C GLY A 420 17.08 -31.27 -14.59
N ASP A 421 17.60 -31.85 -15.69
CA ASP A 421 18.97 -32.40 -15.71
C ASP A 421 20.07 -31.35 -15.53
N THR A 422 19.86 -30.11 -16.01
CA THR A 422 20.82 -29.01 -15.85
C THR A 422 21.00 -28.62 -14.37
N ALA A 423 19.91 -28.47 -13.62
CA ALA A 423 19.97 -28.20 -12.19
C ALA A 423 20.62 -29.36 -11.41
N ARG A 424 20.28 -30.62 -11.73
CA ARG A 424 20.91 -31.77 -11.04
C ARG A 424 22.40 -31.85 -11.31
N ARG A 425 22.81 -31.55 -12.54
CA ARG A 425 24.23 -31.53 -12.92
C ARG A 425 24.96 -30.41 -12.18
N ALA A 426 24.33 -29.25 -12.01
CA ALA A 426 24.86 -28.17 -11.19
C ALA A 426 25.10 -28.63 -9.74
N VAL A 427 24.09 -29.27 -9.11
CA VAL A 427 24.20 -29.84 -7.75
C VAL A 427 25.27 -30.92 -7.67
N GLN A 428 25.34 -31.83 -8.64
CA GLN A 428 26.38 -32.86 -8.70
C GLN A 428 27.80 -32.27 -8.73
N LYS A 429 27.95 -31.07 -9.30
CA LYS A 429 29.19 -30.29 -9.36
C LYS A 429 29.40 -29.39 -8.13
N GLY A 430 28.54 -29.44 -7.12
CA GLY A 430 28.63 -28.60 -5.92
C GLY A 430 28.25 -27.13 -6.17
N MET A 431 27.59 -26.82 -7.29
CA MET A 431 27.01 -25.50 -7.52
C MET A 431 25.73 -25.34 -6.67
N LYS A 432 25.45 -24.11 -6.24
CA LYS A 432 24.12 -23.77 -5.72
C LYS A 432 23.15 -23.51 -6.87
N VAL A 433 21.85 -23.60 -6.58
CA VAL A 433 20.80 -23.37 -7.56
C VAL A 433 19.92 -22.18 -7.15
N VAL A 434 19.70 -21.24 -8.07
CA VAL A 434 18.58 -20.28 -7.98
C VAL A 434 17.44 -20.86 -8.80
N MET A 435 16.27 -21.01 -8.17
CA MET A 435 15.11 -21.61 -8.82
C MET A 435 14.24 -20.53 -9.47
N SER A 436 14.15 -20.55 -10.80
CA SER A 436 13.30 -19.65 -11.58
C SER A 436 12.63 -20.35 -12.78
N PRO A 437 11.95 -21.50 -12.60
CA PRO A 437 11.38 -22.24 -13.73
C PRO A 437 10.35 -21.40 -14.49
N ALA A 438 10.48 -21.36 -15.82
CA ALA A 438 9.71 -20.44 -16.67
C ALA A 438 8.20 -20.71 -16.68
N ASN A 439 7.76 -21.89 -16.27
CA ASN A 439 6.34 -22.23 -16.08
C ASN A 439 5.83 -21.91 -14.66
N HIS A 440 6.61 -21.25 -13.81
CA HIS A 440 6.16 -20.78 -12.49
C HIS A 440 6.59 -19.36 -12.15
N THR A 441 7.79 -18.90 -12.50
CA THR A 441 8.30 -17.62 -11.97
C THR A 441 8.60 -16.56 -13.04
N TYR A 442 8.37 -16.86 -14.32
CA TYR A 442 8.55 -15.91 -15.42
C TYR A 442 7.33 -14.99 -15.52
N LEU A 443 7.50 -13.74 -15.05
CA LEU A 443 6.45 -12.72 -14.98
C LEU A 443 6.04 -12.22 -16.36
N ASP A 444 6.87 -12.39 -17.38
CA ASP A 444 6.53 -12.05 -18.76
C ASP A 444 5.56 -13.06 -19.40
N MET A 445 5.28 -14.22 -18.78
CA MET A 445 4.25 -15.13 -19.29
C MET A 445 2.86 -14.51 -19.20
N GLN A 446 2.03 -14.79 -20.20
CA GLN A 446 0.64 -14.36 -20.30
C GLN A 446 -0.17 -14.82 -19.08
N GLN A 447 -0.95 -13.93 -18.49
CA GLN A 447 -1.73 -14.22 -17.27
C GLN A 447 -3.05 -14.93 -17.55
N PHE A 448 -3.63 -14.70 -18.74
CA PHE A 448 -4.92 -15.26 -19.16
C PHE A 448 -4.96 -15.44 -20.67
N VAL A 449 -5.98 -16.13 -21.20
CA VAL A 449 -6.18 -16.31 -22.64
C VAL A 449 -6.44 -14.96 -23.31
N GLY A 450 -5.65 -14.62 -24.33
CA GLY A 450 -5.75 -13.31 -24.99
C GLY A 450 -5.18 -12.16 -24.17
N SER A 451 -4.35 -12.45 -23.15
CA SER A 451 -3.62 -11.42 -22.42
C SER A 451 -2.85 -10.52 -23.41
N PRO A 452 -2.96 -9.19 -23.29
CA PRO A 452 -2.49 -8.27 -24.31
C PRO A 452 -0.98 -7.93 -24.18
N LEU A 453 -0.33 -8.50 -23.17
CA LEU A 453 1.10 -8.46 -22.90
C LEU A 453 1.59 -9.88 -22.61
N GLY A 454 2.89 -10.07 -22.74
CA GLY A 454 3.56 -11.31 -22.39
C GLY A 454 3.59 -12.37 -23.48
N LEU A 455 4.40 -13.39 -23.22
CA LEU A 455 4.61 -14.55 -24.08
C LEU A 455 3.85 -15.78 -23.55
N SER A 456 3.79 -16.86 -24.33
CA SER A 456 3.06 -18.07 -23.92
C SER A 456 3.82 -19.37 -24.11
N TRP A 457 5.13 -19.30 -24.37
CA TRP A 457 5.95 -20.47 -24.70
C TRP A 457 6.12 -21.41 -23.50
N ALA A 458 6.09 -20.89 -22.27
CA ALA A 458 6.11 -21.67 -21.03
C ALA A 458 4.74 -21.81 -20.35
N GLY A 459 3.66 -21.53 -21.09
CA GLY A 459 2.29 -21.63 -20.63
C GLY A 459 1.67 -20.28 -20.29
N ARG A 460 0.56 -20.31 -19.54
CA ARG A 460 -0.16 -19.14 -19.05
C ARG A 460 -0.17 -19.18 -17.55
N LEU A 461 0.36 -18.15 -16.92
CA LEU A 461 0.71 -18.16 -15.51
C LEU A 461 -0.06 -17.07 -14.78
N ASP A 462 -1.21 -17.45 -14.22
CA ASP A 462 -1.92 -16.64 -13.24
C ASP A 462 -1.34 -16.92 -11.83
N VAL A 463 -1.96 -16.38 -10.79
CA VAL A 463 -1.47 -16.47 -9.40
C VAL A 463 -1.24 -17.89 -8.93
N SER A 464 -2.19 -18.79 -9.22
CA SER A 464 -2.11 -20.20 -8.79
C SER A 464 -0.93 -20.95 -9.40
N GLN A 465 -0.56 -20.68 -10.66
CA GLN A 465 0.60 -21.31 -11.29
C GLN A 465 1.92 -20.81 -10.70
N PHE A 466 1.98 -19.53 -10.31
CA PHE A 466 3.14 -18.98 -9.61
C PHE A 466 3.34 -19.58 -8.22
N TYR A 467 2.23 -19.82 -7.53
CA TYR A 467 2.27 -20.29 -6.15
C TYR A 467 2.42 -21.81 -6.03
N ASN A 468 1.79 -22.60 -6.92
CA ASN A 468 1.81 -24.06 -6.87
C ASN A 468 2.87 -24.65 -7.82
N TRP A 469 3.96 -25.14 -7.25
CA TRP A 469 5.12 -25.67 -7.98
C TRP A 469 5.00 -27.17 -8.26
N SER A 470 4.61 -27.98 -7.27
CA SER A 470 4.50 -29.45 -7.43
C SER A 470 3.12 -29.93 -7.01
N GLY A 471 2.21 -30.01 -7.99
CA GLY A 471 0.79 -30.28 -7.76
C GLY A 471 0.13 -29.13 -7.00
N THR A 472 -0.21 -29.35 -5.73
CA THR A 472 -0.72 -28.30 -4.82
C THR A 472 0.34 -27.81 -3.84
N SER A 473 1.58 -28.30 -3.93
CA SER A 473 2.70 -27.85 -3.11
C SER A 473 3.33 -26.59 -3.69
N SER A 474 3.68 -25.63 -2.84
CA SER A 474 4.42 -24.42 -3.16
C SER A 474 5.93 -24.54 -2.88
N ASP A 475 6.45 -25.78 -2.83
CA ASP A 475 7.81 -26.07 -2.37
C ASP A 475 8.84 -26.26 -3.51
N PRO A 476 9.81 -25.34 -3.67
CA PRO A 476 10.90 -25.52 -4.63
C PRO A 476 11.77 -26.75 -4.36
N ALA A 477 11.94 -27.15 -3.10
CA ALA A 477 12.84 -28.25 -2.70
C ALA A 477 12.35 -29.65 -3.11
N THR A 478 11.11 -29.75 -3.60
CA THR A 478 10.53 -31.00 -4.10
C THR A 478 10.30 -30.98 -5.61
N TYR A 479 10.62 -29.87 -6.29
CA TYR A 479 10.31 -29.68 -7.69
C TYR A 479 11.12 -30.60 -8.61
N ILE A 480 12.39 -30.85 -8.28
CA ILE A 480 13.35 -31.58 -9.13
C ILE A 480 13.83 -32.87 -8.42
N PRO A 481 13.05 -33.98 -8.47
CA PRO A 481 13.33 -35.23 -7.72
C PRO A 481 14.39 -36.10 -8.41
N ALA A 482 15.30 -36.77 -7.69
CA ALA A 482 16.44 -37.51 -8.27
C ALA A 482 16.09 -38.38 -9.49
N ARG A 483 17.02 -38.49 -10.45
CA ARG A 483 16.79 -39.20 -11.72
C ARG A 483 17.98 -40.09 -12.10
N THR A 484 17.69 -41.33 -12.46
CA THR A 484 18.67 -42.27 -13.02
C THR A 484 18.46 -42.42 -14.52
N THR A 485 19.49 -42.14 -15.31
CA THR A 485 19.47 -42.30 -16.77
C THR A 485 20.81 -42.89 -17.24
N GLY A 486 20.77 -43.88 -18.13
CA GLY A 486 21.99 -44.51 -18.66
C GLY A 486 22.94 -45.10 -17.60
N GLY A 487 22.41 -45.54 -16.45
CA GLY A 487 23.21 -46.05 -15.33
C GLY A 487 23.86 -44.99 -14.43
N VAL A 488 23.65 -43.69 -14.71
CA VAL A 488 24.13 -42.58 -13.88
C VAL A 488 22.96 -41.98 -13.12
N THR A 489 23.11 -41.84 -11.80
CA THR A 489 22.14 -41.15 -10.94
C THR A 489 22.55 -39.70 -10.75
N LEU A 490 21.69 -38.81 -11.22
CA LEU A 490 21.75 -37.38 -10.93
C LEU A 490 20.93 -37.08 -9.66
N PRO A 491 21.45 -36.28 -8.71
CA PRO A 491 20.80 -36.06 -7.42
C PRO A 491 19.46 -35.31 -7.55
N ALA A 492 18.68 -35.32 -6.47
CA ALA A 492 17.57 -34.38 -6.32
C ALA A 492 18.12 -32.98 -6.03
N VAL A 493 17.36 -31.94 -6.33
CA VAL A 493 17.65 -30.58 -5.85
C VAL A 493 16.84 -30.36 -4.58
N THR A 494 17.50 -30.06 -3.47
CA THR A 494 16.89 -29.92 -2.13
C THR A 494 17.13 -28.53 -1.55
N ASP A 495 16.54 -28.22 -0.38
CA ASP A 495 16.78 -26.96 0.34
C ASP A 495 18.28 -26.68 0.58
N ALA A 496 19.10 -27.72 0.77
CA ALA A 496 20.53 -27.56 0.98
C ALA A 496 21.26 -27.08 -0.28
N ASP A 497 20.69 -27.29 -1.46
CA ASP A 497 21.26 -26.95 -2.76
C ASP A 497 20.75 -25.61 -3.29
N ILE A 498 19.53 -25.23 -2.88
CA ILE A 498 18.85 -24.02 -3.32
C ILE A 498 19.40 -22.81 -2.56
N LEU A 499 19.98 -21.87 -3.30
CA LEU A 499 20.34 -20.55 -2.77
C LEU A 499 19.09 -19.70 -2.52
N GLY A 500 18.09 -19.84 -3.40
CA GLY A 500 16.78 -19.22 -3.27
C GLY A 500 15.97 -19.24 -4.57
N VAL A 501 15.03 -18.30 -4.69
CA VAL A 501 14.10 -18.21 -5.82
C VAL A 501 14.19 -16.86 -6.52
N GLU A 502 13.85 -16.82 -7.81
CA GLU A 502 13.81 -15.60 -8.60
C GLU A 502 12.58 -15.52 -9.51
N ALA A 503 11.96 -14.34 -9.55
CA ALA A 503 10.95 -14.00 -10.53
C ALA A 503 11.60 -13.25 -11.70
N ALA A 504 11.65 -13.87 -12.87
CA ALA A 504 12.26 -13.25 -14.05
C ALA A 504 11.22 -12.43 -14.83
N LEU A 505 11.52 -11.17 -15.14
CA LEU A 505 10.67 -10.32 -15.96
C LEU A 505 11.42 -9.95 -17.25
N TRP A 506 11.21 -10.76 -18.29
CA TRP A 506 11.63 -10.44 -19.65
C TRP A 506 10.74 -9.35 -20.26
N SER A 507 11.30 -8.59 -21.20
CA SER A 507 10.70 -7.34 -21.67
C SER A 507 10.32 -7.34 -23.14
N GLU A 508 10.23 -8.48 -23.85
CA GLU A 508 9.92 -8.53 -25.29
C GLU A 508 8.62 -7.82 -25.66
N THR A 509 7.70 -7.73 -24.70
CA THR A 509 6.39 -7.09 -24.89
C THR A 509 6.15 -5.91 -23.95
N LEU A 510 7.12 -5.56 -23.08
CA LEU A 510 6.93 -4.62 -21.97
C LEU A 510 7.69 -3.33 -22.26
N ARG A 511 6.96 -2.28 -22.64
CA ARG A 511 7.53 -1.00 -23.09
C ARG A 511 7.56 0.04 -21.99
N THR A 512 6.58 -0.02 -21.09
CA THR A 512 6.32 1.02 -20.10
C THR A 512 6.34 0.46 -18.68
N VAL A 513 6.48 1.37 -17.69
CA VAL A 513 6.36 1.01 -16.26
C VAL A 513 4.98 0.42 -15.92
N ASP A 514 3.94 0.78 -16.66
CA ASP A 514 2.61 0.21 -16.46
C ASP A 514 2.53 -1.22 -17.00
N ASP A 515 3.19 -1.53 -18.13
CA ASP A 515 3.31 -2.91 -18.63
C ASP A 515 4.05 -3.80 -17.63
N ILE A 516 5.16 -3.26 -17.07
CA ILE A 516 5.95 -3.89 -16.01
C ILE A 516 5.07 -4.17 -14.78
N GLY A 517 4.35 -3.16 -14.28
CA GLY A 517 3.47 -3.32 -13.12
C GLY A 517 2.35 -4.35 -13.37
N PHE A 518 1.72 -4.31 -14.55
CA PHE A 518 0.68 -5.26 -14.94
C PHE A 518 1.17 -6.72 -14.91
N GLN A 519 2.40 -6.97 -15.35
CA GLN A 519 2.99 -8.30 -15.33
C GLN A 519 3.53 -8.69 -13.95
N MET A 520 4.12 -7.76 -13.22
CA MET A 520 4.68 -8.03 -11.89
C MET A 520 3.59 -8.41 -10.89
N PHE A 521 2.47 -7.68 -10.85
CA PHE A 521 1.47 -7.82 -9.79
C PHE A 521 0.19 -8.47 -10.30
N PRO A 522 -0.33 -9.48 -9.59
CA PRO A 522 -0.04 -9.86 -8.19
C PRO A 522 0.94 -11.04 -8.00
N ARG A 523 1.74 -11.38 -9.01
CA ARG A 523 2.53 -12.62 -9.04
C ARG A 523 3.89 -12.52 -8.33
N LEU A 524 4.55 -11.35 -8.34
CA LEU A 524 5.81 -11.11 -7.63
C LEU A 524 5.71 -11.37 -6.11
N PRO A 525 4.66 -10.93 -5.39
CA PRO A 525 4.46 -11.30 -3.99
C PRO A 525 4.38 -12.82 -3.74
N ALA A 526 3.96 -13.64 -4.72
CA ALA A 526 3.94 -15.09 -4.58
C ALA A 526 5.37 -15.64 -4.50
N THR A 527 6.24 -15.21 -5.40
CA THR A 527 7.68 -15.58 -5.38
C THR A 527 8.36 -15.06 -4.11
N ALA A 528 8.04 -13.84 -3.70
CA ALA A 528 8.57 -13.25 -2.47
C ALA A 528 8.15 -14.06 -1.23
N GLU A 529 6.88 -14.46 -1.15
CA GLU A 529 6.42 -15.37 -0.12
C GLU A 529 7.16 -16.69 -0.19
N ILE A 530 7.30 -17.28 -1.38
CA ILE A 530 8.00 -18.55 -1.57
C ILE A 530 9.42 -18.52 -1.00
N GLY A 531 10.14 -17.42 -1.27
CA GLY A 531 11.49 -17.16 -0.82
C GLY A 531 11.62 -16.88 0.68
N TRP A 532 10.59 -16.31 1.30
CA TRP A 532 10.63 -15.80 2.67
C TRP A 532 10.04 -16.76 3.70
N SER A 533 8.76 -17.14 3.59
CA SER A 533 8.10 -17.83 4.71
C SER A 533 8.55 -19.29 4.85
N PRO A 534 8.36 -19.91 6.03
CA PRO A 534 8.59 -21.34 6.22
C PRO A 534 7.70 -22.18 5.30
N GLN A 535 8.22 -23.31 4.82
CA GLN A 535 7.44 -24.24 4.00
C GLN A 535 6.25 -24.82 4.77
N VAL A 536 6.48 -25.22 6.02
CA VAL A 536 5.45 -25.79 6.88
C VAL A 536 4.84 -24.66 7.70
N HIS A 537 3.76 -24.09 7.20
CA HIS A 537 3.00 -23.04 7.87
C HIS A 537 1.52 -23.12 7.48
N PRO A 538 0.56 -22.96 8.42
CA PRO A 538 -0.87 -23.13 8.14
C PRO A 538 -1.37 -22.18 7.05
N ASP A 539 -0.86 -20.94 7.01
CA ASP A 539 -1.22 -19.92 6.03
C ASP A 539 -0.34 -19.89 4.78
N ARG A 540 0.65 -20.80 4.66
CA ARG A 540 1.48 -20.93 3.46
C ARG A 540 0.79 -21.85 2.46
N ASN A 541 -0.36 -21.41 1.97
CA ASN A 541 -1.16 -22.09 0.96
C ASN A 541 -1.86 -21.07 0.04
N LEU A 542 -2.25 -21.48 -1.16
CA LEU A 542 -2.80 -20.59 -2.18
C LEU A 542 -4.05 -19.84 -1.68
N ALA A 543 -4.97 -20.50 -0.97
CA ALA A 543 -6.22 -19.89 -0.52
C ALA A 543 -5.96 -18.76 0.49
N SER A 544 -5.06 -18.97 1.45
CA SER A 544 -4.61 -17.92 2.38
C SER A 544 -3.88 -16.81 1.63
N PHE A 545 -2.97 -17.16 0.71
CA PHE A 545 -2.21 -16.18 -0.07
C PHE A 545 -3.10 -15.22 -0.87
N VAL A 546 -4.05 -15.73 -1.67
CA VAL A 546 -4.94 -14.86 -2.46
C VAL A 546 -5.83 -13.99 -1.58
N SER A 547 -6.28 -14.50 -0.42
CA SER A 547 -7.01 -13.69 0.56
C SER A 547 -6.16 -12.55 1.12
N ARG A 548 -4.88 -12.82 1.42
CA ARG A 548 -3.94 -11.82 1.95
C ARG A 548 -3.59 -10.76 0.92
N VAL A 549 -3.28 -11.18 -0.30
CA VAL A 549 -2.94 -10.28 -1.42
C VAL A 549 -4.12 -9.40 -1.84
N ALA A 550 -5.37 -9.83 -1.64
CA ALA A 550 -6.53 -8.98 -1.92
C ALA A 550 -6.48 -7.62 -1.18
N GLY A 551 -5.93 -7.60 0.04
CA GLY A 551 -5.72 -6.38 0.83
C GLY A 551 -4.63 -5.44 0.30
N HIS A 552 -3.81 -5.88 -0.65
CA HIS A 552 -2.75 -5.08 -1.27
C HIS A 552 -3.24 -4.26 -2.47
N GLY A 553 -4.41 -4.59 -3.05
CA GLY A 553 -4.95 -3.87 -4.20
C GLY A 553 -5.13 -2.36 -3.96
N LEU A 554 -5.66 -1.97 -2.79
CA LEU A 554 -5.77 -0.55 -2.40
C LEU A 554 -4.38 0.09 -2.27
N ARG A 555 -3.40 -0.61 -1.66
CA ARG A 555 -2.03 -0.10 -1.51
C ARG A 555 -1.39 0.18 -2.86
N TRP A 556 -1.57 -0.72 -3.82
CA TRP A 556 -1.09 -0.53 -5.19
C TRP A 556 -1.76 0.66 -5.87
N GLN A 557 -3.08 0.80 -5.76
CA GLN A 557 -3.79 1.97 -6.29
C GLN A 557 -3.28 3.29 -5.69
N LEU A 558 -3.03 3.34 -4.37
CA LEU A 558 -2.50 4.53 -3.68
C LEU A 558 -1.09 4.89 -4.16
N GLN A 559 -0.26 3.89 -4.46
CA GLN A 559 1.11 4.05 -4.97
C GLN A 559 1.17 4.27 -6.49
N GLY A 560 0.01 4.36 -7.16
CA GLY A 560 -0.08 4.41 -8.62
C GLY A 560 0.51 3.17 -9.30
N GLN A 561 0.63 2.05 -8.59
CA GLN A 561 1.13 0.79 -9.10
C GLN A 561 0.07 0.15 -9.96
N ASN A 562 0.40 -0.08 -11.23
CA ASN A 562 -0.44 -0.91 -12.08
C ASN A 562 -0.34 -2.40 -11.68
N PHE A 563 -1.38 -3.17 -11.94
CA PHE A 563 -1.43 -4.62 -11.68
C PHE A 563 -2.53 -5.25 -12.52
N TYR A 564 -2.46 -6.58 -12.72
CA TYR A 564 -3.58 -7.34 -13.26
C TYR A 564 -4.57 -7.68 -12.13
N PRO A 565 -5.83 -7.19 -12.16
CA PRO A 565 -6.84 -7.59 -11.18
C PRO A 565 -7.33 -9.02 -11.45
N SER A 566 -6.49 -10.02 -11.15
CA SER A 566 -6.78 -11.44 -11.39
C SER A 566 -8.12 -11.86 -10.78
N PRO A 567 -8.96 -12.61 -11.50
CA PRO A 567 -10.22 -13.13 -10.97
C PRO A 567 -10.02 -14.20 -9.88
N GLN A 568 -8.79 -14.71 -9.71
CA GLN A 568 -8.44 -15.65 -8.64
C GLN A 568 -8.31 -14.95 -7.28
N VAL A 569 -8.18 -13.62 -7.27
CA VAL A 569 -8.01 -12.83 -6.05
C VAL A 569 -9.35 -12.17 -5.68
N PRO A 570 -9.86 -12.37 -4.45
CA PRO A 570 -11.13 -11.79 -4.01
C PRO A 570 -10.95 -10.30 -3.64
N TRP A 571 -10.71 -9.45 -4.63
CA TRP A 571 -10.46 -8.02 -4.42
C TRP A 571 -11.57 -7.35 -3.59
N GLY A 572 -11.15 -6.62 -2.55
CA GLY A 572 -12.06 -5.93 -1.63
C GLY A 572 -12.62 -4.61 -2.15
N ILE A 573 -13.32 -3.91 -1.27
CA ILE A 573 -13.70 -2.50 -1.40
C ILE A 573 -13.32 -1.79 -0.10
N ASP A 574 -12.89 -0.55 -0.19
CA ASP A 574 -12.54 0.28 0.96
C ASP A 574 -12.92 1.75 0.68
N VAL A 575 -13.19 2.52 1.71
CA VAL A 575 -13.61 3.92 1.61
C VAL A 575 -12.98 4.74 2.73
N ALA A 576 -12.47 5.92 2.38
CA ALA A 576 -11.97 6.91 3.32
C ALA A 576 -12.69 8.24 3.12
N ALA A 577 -13.31 8.73 4.19
CA ALA A 577 -14.04 10.00 4.21
C ALA A 577 -13.40 10.95 5.23
N PRO A 578 -12.75 12.05 4.82
CA PRO A 578 -12.24 13.03 5.75
C PRO A 578 -13.37 13.82 6.41
N SER A 579 -13.22 14.12 7.71
CA SER A 579 -14.09 15.08 8.40
C SER A 579 -13.98 16.47 7.77
N ARG A 580 -15.06 17.25 7.85
CA ARG A 580 -15.20 18.55 7.21
C ARG A 580 -15.67 19.60 8.20
N ALA A 581 -15.12 20.80 8.07
CA ALA A 581 -15.68 22.01 8.66
C ALA A 581 -16.16 22.90 7.50
N VAL A 582 -17.40 23.37 7.59
CA VAL A 582 -18.01 24.27 6.59
C VAL A 582 -18.54 25.51 7.28
N ASP A 583 -18.28 26.67 6.67
CA ASP A 583 -18.72 28.00 7.09
C ASP A 583 -20.13 28.36 6.59
N VAL A 584 -20.75 27.45 5.86
CA VAL A 584 -22.12 27.47 5.37
C VAL A 584 -22.79 26.13 5.67
N ARG A 585 -24.12 26.09 5.70
CA ARG A 585 -24.90 24.86 5.96
C ARG A 585 -24.79 23.79 4.86
N THR A 586 -24.18 24.13 3.73
CA THR A 586 -24.09 23.24 2.57
C THR A 586 -22.71 22.61 2.46
N VAL A 587 -22.68 21.28 2.42
CA VAL A 587 -21.54 20.50 1.95
C VAL A 587 -21.74 20.20 0.47
N ALA A 588 -20.70 20.37 -0.34
CA ALA A 588 -20.70 20.01 -1.75
C ALA A 588 -19.30 19.58 -2.22
N GLY A 589 -19.24 18.71 -3.22
CA GLY A 589 -18.00 18.26 -3.86
C GLY A 589 -17.61 16.84 -3.48
N GLU A 590 -16.32 16.50 -3.60
CA GLU A 590 -15.79 15.21 -3.15
C GLU A 590 -16.03 15.08 -1.65
N ILE A 591 -16.65 13.99 -1.21
CA ILE A 591 -16.93 13.62 0.18
C ILE A 591 -15.96 12.55 0.66
N ALA A 592 -15.64 11.57 -0.20
CA ALA A 592 -14.80 10.44 0.14
C ALA A 592 -14.03 9.90 -1.07
N SER A 593 -13.01 9.09 -0.80
CA SER A 593 -12.31 8.30 -1.81
C SER A 593 -12.66 6.81 -1.63
N VAL A 594 -12.95 6.11 -2.74
CA VAL A 594 -13.39 4.72 -2.77
C VAL A 594 -12.41 3.89 -3.59
N SER A 595 -11.85 2.85 -2.99
CA SER A 595 -11.04 1.85 -3.68
C SER A 595 -11.87 0.62 -3.96
N ALA A 596 -11.92 0.22 -5.23
CA ALA A 596 -12.54 -1.03 -5.66
C ALA A 596 -11.68 -1.66 -6.76
N PRO A 597 -10.55 -2.31 -6.39
CA PRO A 597 -9.62 -2.90 -7.35
C PRO A 597 -10.32 -3.84 -8.33
N GLY A 598 -10.11 -3.61 -9.62
CA GLY A 598 -10.66 -4.40 -10.73
C GLY A 598 -12.14 -4.17 -11.03
N ALA A 599 -12.87 -3.38 -10.24
CA ALA A 599 -14.30 -3.13 -10.48
C ALA A 599 -14.50 -1.96 -11.44
N MET A 600 -15.40 -2.12 -12.43
CA MET A 600 -15.83 -1.02 -13.29
C MET A 600 -16.68 -0.03 -12.49
N LEU A 601 -16.68 1.25 -12.91
CA LEU A 601 -17.40 2.31 -12.20
C LEU A 601 -18.90 1.98 -12.00
N GLU A 602 -19.54 1.42 -13.03
CA GLU A 602 -20.94 0.98 -13.00
C GLU A 602 -21.25 -0.19 -12.05
N GLN A 603 -20.22 -0.90 -11.60
CA GLN A 603 -20.35 -1.98 -10.61
C GLN A 603 -20.24 -1.47 -9.17
N VAL A 604 -19.90 -0.19 -8.98
CA VAL A 604 -19.69 0.41 -7.66
C VAL A 604 -20.76 1.48 -7.43
N SER A 605 -21.34 1.49 -6.23
CA SER A 605 -22.27 2.52 -5.78
C SER A 605 -21.85 3.06 -4.43
N ALA A 606 -22.25 4.29 -4.10
CA ALA A 606 -22.02 4.87 -2.79
C ALA A 606 -23.24 5.68 -2.32
N THR A 607 -23.53 5.61 -1.03
CA THR A 607 -24.62 6.34 -0.37
C THR A 607 -24.08 7.01 0.88
N VAL A 608 -24.47 8.25 1.12
CA VAL A 608 -24.11 9.03 2.31
C VAL A 608 -25.35 9.17 3.21
N ASP A 609 -25.24 8.71 4.45
CA ASP A 609 -26.09 9.15 5.56
C ASP A 609 -25.45 10.39 6.18
N TRP A 610 -26.17 11.51 6.20
CA TRP A 610 -25.62 12.81 6.60
C TRP A 610 -25.62 13.03 8.11
N GLY A 611 -26.17 12.10 8.89
CA GLY A 611 -26.20 12.17 10.35
C GLY A 611 -27.30 13.07 10.92
N ASP A 612 -28.20 13.58 10.09
CA ASP A 612 -29.39 14.37 10.46
C ASP A 612 -30.71 13.65 10.14
N GLY A 613 -30.65 12.34 9.87
CA GLY A 613 -31.79 11.52 9.48
C GLY A 613 -32.07 11.50 7.97
N THR A 614 -31.27 12.20 7.16
CA THR A 614 -31.37 12.18 5.71
C THR A 614 -30.20 11.43 5.07
N SER A 615 -30.44 10.86 3.88
CA SER A 615 -29.41 10.20 3.08
C SER A 615 -29.55 10.52 1.60
N SER A 616 -28.44 10.47 0.87
CA SER A 616 -28.43 10.65 -0.58
C SER A 616 -27.36 9.80 -1.26
N PRO A 617 -27.57 9.39 -2.52
CA PRO A 617 -26.53 8.72 -3.29
C PRO A 617 -25.35 9.69 -3.56
N ALA A 618 -24.13 9.15 -3.55
CA ALA A 618 -22.94 9.85 -4.01
C ALA A 618 -22.65 9.47 -5.47
N THR A 619 -22.20 10.44 -6.25
CA THR A 619 -21.76 10.24 -7.63
C THR A 619 -20.28 9.87 -7.64
N LEU A 620 -19.97 8.67 -8.14
CA LEU A 620 -18.60 8.18 -8.29
C LEU A 620 -18.01 8.66 -9.61
N SER A 621 -16.73 9.03 -9.59
CA SER A 621 -15.95 9.37 -10.78
C SER A 621 -14.50 8.91 -10.63
N GLY A 622 -13.81 8.64 -11.74
CA GLY A 622 -12.38 8.31 -11.74
C GLY A 622 -11.97 7.54 -12.98
N THR A 623 -10.71 7.13 -13.02
CA THR A 623 -10.13 6.42 -14.17
C THR A 623 -10.54 4.95 -14.17
N ALA A 624 -11.30 4.54 -15.19
CA ALA A 624 -11.60 3.13 -15.42
C ALA A 624 -10.34 2.36 -15.83
N GLY A 625 -10.28 1.08 -15.46
CA GLY A 625 -9.22 0.19 -15.95
C GLY A 625 -9.35 -0.09 -17.44
N THR A 626 -8.25 -0.48 -18.06
CA THR A 626 -8.20 -0.98 -19.43
C THR A 626 -7.87 -2.48 -19.44
N ASN A 627 -7.65 -3.07 -20.62
CA ASN A 627 -7.14 -4.44 -20.72
C ASN A 627 -5.70 -4.61 -20.22
N LYS A 628 -4.95 -3.51 -20.00
CA LYS A 628 -3.56 -3.48 -19.51
C LYS A 628 -3.37 -2.66 -18.25
N THR A 629 -4.41 -1.99 -17.74
CA THR A 629 -4.30 -1.14 -16.55
C THR A 629 -5.43 -1.37 -15.57
N ALA A 630 -5.12 -1.45 -14.28
CA ALA A 630 -6.13 -1.44 -13.23
C ALA A 630 -6.82 -0.07 -13.15
N ASN A 631 -8.05 -0.03 -12.63
CA ASN A 631 -8.73 1.22 -12.33
C ASN A 631 -8.00 1.99 -11.22
N GLY A 632 -8.19 3.31 -11.21
CA GLY A 632 -7.74 4.17 -10.12
C GLY A 632 -8.66 4.13 -8.90
N ILE A 633 -8.34 4.95 -7.91
CA ILE A 633 -9.25 5.27 -6.79
C ILE A 633 -10.37 6.16 -7.32
N TYR A 634 -11.61 5.85 -6.97
CA TYR A 634 -12.77 6.64 -7.33
C TYR A 634 -13.02 7.77 -6.31
N SER A 635 -13.38 8.95 -6.80
CA SER A 635 -13.86 10.07 -6.00
C SER A 635 -15.38 9.98 -5.87
N ALA A 636 -15.88 9.97 -4.63
CA ALA A 636 -17.30 10.00 -4.33
C ALA A 636 -17.72 11.44 -4.03
N THR A 637 -18.55 12.01 -4.89
CA THR A 637 -19.04 13.39 -4.78
C THR A 637 -20.49 13.42 -4.33
N GLY A 638 -20.86 14.41 -3.53
CA GLY A 638 -22.22 14.57 -3.02
C GLY A 638 -22.49 16.01 -2.61
N SER A 639 -23.75 16.31 -2.32
CA SER A 639 -24.13 17.57 -1.70
C SER A 639 -25.29 17.38 -0.74
N HIS A 640 -25.24 18.15 0.35
CA HIS A 640 -26.27 18.18 1.37
C HIS A 640 -26.31 19.55 2.04
N THR A 641 -27.50 19.99 2.44
CA THR A 641 -27.69 21.23 3.22
C THR A 641 -28.31 20.89 4.55
N TYR A 642 -27.55 21.09 5.62
CA TYR A 642 -28.00 20.88 6.99
C TYR A 642 -29.02 21.94 7.39
N GLY A 643 -30.07 21.53 8.08
CA GLY A 643 -31.08 22.46 8.57
C GLY A 643 -30.57 23.38 9.69
N ARG A 644 -29.52 23.00 10.42
CA ARG A 644 -28.99 23.74 11.58
C ARG A 644 -27.47 23.74 11.62
N ASN A 645 -26.92 24.62 12.46
CA ASN A 645 -25.52 24.54 12.84
C ASN A 645 -25.33 23.40 13.84
N GLY A 646 -24.19 22.73 13.78
CA GLY A 646 -23.94 21.59 14.65
C GLY A 646 -22.80 20.70 14.19
N VAL A 647 -22.62 19.63 14.94
CA VAL A 647 -21.67 18.57 14.64
C VAL A 647 -22.47 17.32 14.29
N TYR A 648 -22.38 16.90 13.04
CA TYR A 648 -23.10 15.76 12.49
C TYR A 648 -22.15 14.58 12.29
N GLN A 649 -22.58 13.39 12.71
CA GLN A 649 -21.85 12.15 12.47
C GLN A 649 -22.42 11.48 11.22
N ALA A 650 -21.78 11.73 10.09
CA ALA A 650 -22.17 11.20 8.79
C ALA A 650 -21.45 9.87 8.52
N THR A 651 -22.04 9.04 7.67
CA THR A 651 -21.46 7.76 7.24
C THR A 651 -21.62 7.60 5.74
N ILE A 652 -20.53 7.29 5.05
CA ILE A 652 -20.61 6.83 3.65
C ILE A 652 -20.51 5.31 3.60
N THR A 653 -21.35 4.70 2.76
CA THR A 653 -21.34 3.26 2.46
C THR A 653 -21.08 3.07 0.98
N ALA A 654 -19.97 2.42 0.63
CA ALA A 654 -19.61 2.07 -0.74
C ALA A 654 -19.83 0.56 -0.97
N THR A 655 -20.45 0.18 -2.07
CA THR A 655 -20.81 -1.22 -2.36
C THR A 655 -20.32 -1.63 -3.74
N ARG A 656 -19.80 -2.86 -3.83
CA ARG A 656 -19.52 -3.60 -5.07
C ARG A 656 -20.23 -4.96 -5.01
N PRO A 657 -20.28 -5.75 -6.09
CA PRO A 657 -21.02 -7.02 -6.09
C PRO A 657 -20.54 -8.03 -5.04
N THR A 658 -19.26 -7.96 -4.65
CA THR A 658 -18.61 -8.89 -3.73
C THR A 658 -18.50 -8.39 -2.29
N GLY A 659 -18.95 -7.18 -1.98
CA GLY A 659 -18.84 -6.64 -0.61
C GLY A 659 -19.16 -5.14 -0.50
N THR A 660 -19.15 -4.66 0.75
CA THR A 660 -19.45 -3.28 1.12
C THR A 660 -18.39 -2.78 2.11
N ALA A 661 -18.07 -1.50 2.04
CA ALA A 661 -17.22 -0.80 3.02
C ALA A 661 -17.92 0.46 3.50
N THR A 662 -17.66 0.84 4.75
CA THR A 662 -18.24 2.04 5.37
C THR A 662 -17.16 2.90 6.00
N ALA A 663 -17.34 4.21 5.96
CA ALA A 663 -16.52 5.17 6.69
C ALA A 663 -17.40 6.22 7.37
N GLY A 664 -17.21 6.38 8.67
CA GLY A 664 -17.77 7.50 9.42
C GLY A 664 -16.90 8.75 9.25
N PHE A 665 -17.54 9.91 9.18
CA PHE A 665 -16.85 11.20 9.17
C PHE A 665 -17.70 12.24 9.89
N THR A 666 -17.05 13.27 10.42
CA THR A 666 -17.74 14.36 11.10
C THR A 666 -17.91 15.55 10.17
N VAL A 667 -19.11 16.10 10.09
CA VAL A 667 -19.36 17.41 9.49
C VAL A 667 -19.62 18.42 10.60
N VAL A 668 -18.75 19.41 10.72
CA VAL A 668 -18.93 20.58 11.58
C VAL A 668 -19.47 21.71 10.72
N VAL A 669 -20.72 22.08 10.97
CA VAL A 669 -21.36 23.23 10.36
C VAL A 669 -21.28 24.39 11.34
N ASP A 670 -20.39 25.33 11.09
CA ASP A 670 -20.23 26.54 11.89
C ASP A 670 -20.25 27.77 10.99
N THR A 671 -21.41 28.42 10.92
CA THR A 671 -21.58 29.63 10.12
C THR A 671 -21.19 30.91 10.88
N CYS A 672 -20.76 30.81 12.14
CA CYS A 672 -20.53 31.95 13.02
C CYS A 672 -19.28 32.75 12.61
N THR A 673 -19.49 34.00 12.19
CA THR A 673 -18.39 34.95 11.97
C THR A 673 -17.91 35.62 13.27
N ALA A 674 -18.77 35.63 14.30
CA ALA A 674 -18.45 36.13 15.64
C ALA A 674 -19.25 35.33 16.68
N THR A 675 -18.64 35.03 17.83
CA THR A 675 -19.29 34.27 18.91
C THR A 675 -19.23 35.04 20.22
N VAL A 676 -20.38 35.20 20.88
CA VAL A 676 -20.53 35.78 22.22
C VAL A 676 -20.70 34.65 23.23
N THR A 677 -19.77 34.58 24.18
CA THR A 677 -19.79 33.64 25.31
C THR A 677 -19.88 34.40 26.64
N GLY A 678 -20.49 33.80 27.67
CA GLY A 678 -20.60 34.44 28.99
C GLY A 678 -21.54 35.65 28.98
N THR A 679 -21.24 36.67 29.78
CA THR A 679 -22.10 37.87 29.91
C THR A 679 -21.59 39.02 29.04
N HIS A 680 -22.45 39.54 28.16
CA HIS A 680 -22.24 40.76 27.38
C HIS A 680 -23.05 41.92 28.00
N PRO A 681 -22.40 42.88 28.69
CA PRO A 681 -23.10 44.01 29.28
C PRO A 681 -23.42 45.07 28.22
N GLY A 682 -24.68 45.51 28.19
CA GLY A 682 -25.13 46.59 27.31
C GLY A 682 -25.65 46.12 25.93
N PRO A 683 -25.93 47.08 25.02
CA PRO A 683 -26.46 46.81 23.69
C PRO A 683 -25.53 45.95 22.82
N LEU A 684 -26.08 44.91 22.18
CA LEU A 684 -25.39 44.13 21.16
C LEU A 684 -25.92 44.49 19.77
N VAL A 685 -25.03 44.93 18.88
CA VAL A 685 -25.37 45.24 17.49
C VAL A 685 -24.76 44.19 16.57
N VAL A 686 -25.60 43.42 15.90
CA VAL A 686 -25.20 42.42 14.91
C VAL A 686 -25.12 43.10 13.54
N GLY A 687 -23.90 43.20 13.01
CA GLY A 687 -23.58 43.76 11.70
C GLY A 687 -23.60 42.69 10.59
N ALA A 688 -22.81 42.89 9.53
CA ALA A 688 -22.65 41.90 8.47
C ALA A 688 -21.97 40.62 9.01
N GLY A 689 -22.37 39.46 8.48
CA GLY A 689 -21.95 38.14 8.97
C GLY A 689 -22.94 37.55 9.98
N VAL A 690 -22.54 36.45 10.61
CA VAL A 690 -23.32 35.71 11.60
C VAL A 690 -22.73 35.93 12.99
N THR A 691 -23.53 36.47 13.92
CA THR A 691 -23.19 36.54 15.34
C THR A 691 -23.92 35.45 16.09
N CYS A 692 -23.17 34.59 16.77
CA CYS A 692 -23.70 33.47 17.54
C CYS A 692 -23.63 33.75 19.04
N LEU A 693 -24.73 33.56 19.76
CA LEU A 693 -24.77 33.54 21.23
C LEU A 693 -24.67 32.09 21.67
N ALA A 694 -23.57 31.73 22.32
CA ALA A 694 -23.34 30.37 22.79
C ALA A 694 -24.37 29.95 23.88
N PRO A 695 -24.63 28.64 24.07
CA PRO A 695 -25.44 28.15 25.18
C PRO A 695 -25.03 28.73 26.53
N GLY A 696 -25.99 29.31 27.26
CA GLY A 696 -25.75 29.98 28.55
C GLY A 696 -25.21 31.41 28.46
N ALA A 697 -24.91 31.94 27.27
CA ALA A 697 -24.54 33.34 27.11
C ALA A 697 -25.69 34.27 27.54
N THR A 698 -25.36 35.39 28.16
CA THR A 698 -26.32 36.40 28.60
C THR A 698 -26.00 37.75 27.98
N VAL A 699 -26.96 38.38 27.31
CA VAL A 699 -26.84 39.77 26.84
C VAL A 699 -27.69 40.66 27.74
N SER A 700 -27.06 41.57 28.48
CA SER A 700 -27.74 42.51 29.38
C SER A 700 -28.00 43.85 28.69
N GLY A 701 -28.88 43.84 27.70
CA GLY A 701 -29.24 45.00 26.88
C GLY A 701 -29.99 44.63 25.60
N PRO A 702 -30.37 45.61 24.78
CA PRO A 702 -31.05 45.37 23.51
C PRO A 702 -30.13 44.67 22.51
N VAL A 703 -30.66 43.69 21.76
CA VAL A 703 -29.98 43.06 20.62
C VAL A 703 -30.59 43.61 19.33
N THR A 704 -29.78 44.22 18.48
CA THR A 704 -30.21 44.78 17.19
C THR A 704 -29.48 44.10 16.04
N VAL A 705 -30.21 43.39 15.18
CA VAL A 705 -29.71 42.79 13.94
C VAL A 705 -29.96 43.74 12.78
N ARG A 706 -28.87 44.27 12.23
CA ARG A 706 -28.92 45.18 11.07
C ARG A 706 -29.20 44.40 9.79
N THR A 707 -29.60 45.14 8.75
CA THR A 707 -29.82 44.58 7.42
C THR A 707 -28.57 43.85 6.93
N GLY A 708 -28.74 42.63 6.41
CA GLY A 708 -27.65 41.77 5.98
C GLY A 708 -26.94 41.00 7.10
N GLY A 709 -27.27 41.26 8.37
CA GLY A 709 -26.74 40.53 9.52
C GLY A 709 -27.54 39.27 9.86
N SER A 710 -26.88 38.33 10.53
CA SER A 710 -27.49 37.09 11.02
C SER A 710 -27.24 36.89 12.51
N LEU A 711 -28.27 36.47 13.25
CA LEU A 711 -28.18 36.14 14.67
C LEU A 711 -28.58 34.68 14.88
N ILE A 712 -27.71 33.91 15.55
CA ILE A 712 -28.03 32.57 16.04
C ILE A 712 -27.88 32.58 17.56
N ALA A 713 -28.92 32.24 18.31
CA ALA A 713 -28.89 32.19 19.76
C ALA A 713 -29.50 30.88 20.25
N THR A 714 -28.66 29.96 20.70
CA THR A 714 -29.08 28.64 21.17
C THR A 714 -28.90 28.59 22.68
N GLY A 715 -29.98 28.50 23.46
CA GLY A 715 -29.93 28.43 24.92
C GLY A 715 -29.42 29.69 25.62
N ALA A 716 -29.44 30.85 24.96
CA ALA A 716 -28.99 32.12 25.50
C ALA A 716 -30.08 32.89 26.26
N SER A 717 -29.70 33.82 27.13
CA SER A 717 -30.61 34.74 27.82
C SER A 717 -30.38 36.18 27.34
N ILE A 718 -31.38 36.77 26.71
CA ILE A 718 -31.33 38.17 26.26
C ILE A 718 -32.20 39.00 27.20
N GLN A 719 -31.57 39.82 28.04
CA GLN A 719 -32.25 40.71 28.98
C GLN A 719 -32.49 42.09 28.34
N GLY A 720 -33.37 42.11 27.34
CA GLY A 720 -33.71 43.30 26.57
C GLY A 720 -34.51 42.94 25.32
N PRO A 721 -34.92 43.95 24.53
CA PRO A 721 -35.61 43.71 23.27
C PRO A 721 -34.67 43.10 22.22
N VAL A 722 -35.21 42.25 21.35
CA VAL A 722 -34.54 41.76 20.13
C VAL A 722 -35.23 42.40 18.93
N SER A 723 -34.49 43.14 18.13
CA SER A 723 -35.00 43.75 16.89
C SER A 723 -34.14 43.32 15.71
N ALA A 724 -34.77 42.78 14.68
CA ALA A 724 -34.11 42.42 13.43
C ALA A 724 -34.88 43.04 12.25
N ALA A 725 -34.19 43.82 11.43
CA ALA A 725 -34.78 44.49 10.26
C ALA A 725 -33.94 44.22 9.01
N GLY A 726 -34.49 43.46 8.07
CA GLY A 726 -33.75 43.03 6.87
C GLY A 726 -32.62 42.05 7.16
N ALA A 727 -32.71 41.30 8.27
CA ALA A 727 -31.74 40.28 8.62
C ALA A 727 -31.75 39.16 7.57
N THR A 728 -30.61 38.50 7.41
CA THR A 728 -30.49 37.33 6.53
C THR A 728 -30.85 36.04 7.25
N LEU A 729 -30.60 35.94 8.55
CA LEU A 729 -30.96 34.78 9.38
C LEU A 729 -31.24 35.25 10.82
N VAL A 730 -32.32 34.75 11.41
CA VAL A 730 -32.58 34.89 12.84
C VAL A 730 -33.02 33.55 13.40
N GLU A 731 -32.18 32.94 14.22
CA GLU A 731 -32.44 31.68 14.90
C GLU A 731 -32.36 31.90 16.42
N LEU A 732 -33.47 31.69 17.11
CA LEU A 732 -33.58 31.74 18.56
C LEU A 732 -34.11 30.37 19.02
N ILE A 733 -33.25 29.53 19.59
CA ILE A 733 -33.61 28.18 19.99
C ILE A 733 -33.39 27.99 21.48
N GLY A 734 -34.46 27.69 22.21
CA GLY A 734 -34.44 27.62 23.67
C GLY A 734 -34.14 28.96 24.34
N GLY A 735 -33.75 28.92 25.61
CA GLY A 735 -33.35 30.12 26.33
C GLY A 735 -34.49 31.09 26.65
N SER A 736 -34.19 32.38 26.74
CA SER A 736 -35.17 33.41 27.13
C SER A 736 -34.87 34.79 26.54
N VAL A 737 -35.92 35.55 26.25
CA VAL A 737 -35.86 36.97 25.90
C VAL A 737 -36.75 37.76 26.86
N SER A 738 -36.17 38.68 27.64
CA SER A 738 -36.88 39.56 28.56
C SER A 738 -37.17 40.91 27.90
N GLY A 739 -38.09 40.91 26.94
CA GLY A 739 -38.45 42.08 26.14
C GLY A 739 -39.21 41.71 24.85
N PRO A 740 -39.63 42.70 24.05
CA PRO A 740 -40.26 42.44 22.75
C PRO A 740 -39.27 41.82 21.75
N VAL A 741 -39.74 40.89 20.93
CA VAL A 741 -39.04 40.35 19.77
C VAL A 741 -39.73 40.82 18.50
N SER A 742 -39.04 41.61 17.68
CA SER A 742 -39.56 42.17 16.42
C SER A 742 -38.67 41.77 15.25
N LEU A 743 -39.17 40.89 14.38
CA LEU A 743 -38.49 40.41 13.18
C LEU A 743 -39.22 40.93 11.95
N THR A 744 -38.60 41.84 11.20
CA THR A 744 -39.23 42.54 10.08
C THR A 744 -38.41 42.43 8.82
N GLY A 745 -39.02 41.95 7.73
CA GLY A 745 -38.40 41.91 6.40
C GLY A 745 -37.19 41.00 6.31
N THR A 746 -37.07 39.97 7.17
CA THR A 746 -35.98 38.98 7.07
C THR A 746 -36.02 38.32 5.70
N THR A 747 -34.86 38.23 5.05
CA THR A 747 -34.75 37.77 3.65
C THR A 747 -34.28 36.33 3.52
N GLY A 748 -33.79 35.69 4.59
CA GLY A 748 -33.39 34.28 4.59
C GLY A 748 -34.23 33.45 5.55
N GLU A 749 -33.74 33.10 6.72
CA GLU A 749 -34.42 32.12 7.59
C GLU A 749 -34.83 32.73 8.94
N ILE A 750 -36.00 32.34 9.43
CA ILE A 750 -36.50 32.67 10.77
C ILE A 750 -36.89 31.38 11.47
N GLU A 751 -36.23 31.11 12.59
CA GLU A 751 -36.59 30.03 13.51
C GLU A 751 -36.62 30.56 14.94
N VAL A 752 -37.77 30.46 15.59
CA VAL A 752 -37.96 30.76 17.02
C VAL A 752 -38.61 29.52 17.63
N GLU A 753 -37.83 28.74 18.35
CA GLU A 753 -38.28 27.44 18.86
C GLU A 753 -37.97 27.29 20.36
N GLY A 754 -38.97 26.91 21.16
CA GLY A 754 -38.78 26.62 22.59
C GLY A 754 -38.31 27.81 23.44
N VAL A 755 -38.48 29.04 22.96
CA VAL A 755 -38.01 30.27 23.63
C VAL A 755 -39.05 30.77 24.63
N ARG A 756 -38.61 31.23 25.80
CA ARG A 756 -39.47 31.99 26.74
C ARG A 756 -39.34 33.48 26.48
N ILE A 757 -40.39 34.11 25.97
CA ILE A 757 -40.41 35.53 25.61
C ILE A 757 -41.32 36.28 26.58
N SER A 758 -40.75 37.22 27.34
CA SER A 758 -41.48 38.11 28.25
C SER A 758 -41.81 39.44 27.55
N GLY A 759 -42.64 39.38 26.52
CA GLY A 759 -43.03 40.50 25.67
C GLY A 759 -43.78 40.04 24.42
N PRO A 760 -44.17 40.97 23.53
CA PRO A 760 -44.76 40.62 22.24
C PRO A 760 -43.73 39.95 21.31
N LEU A 761 -44.18 38.97 20.52
CA LEU A 761 -43.43 38.40 19.40
C LEU A 761 -44.12 38.81 18.09
N THR A 762 -43.39 39.54 17.25
CA THR A 762 -43.90 40.05 15.96
C THR A 762 -43.01 39.58 14.82
N VAL A 763 -43.60 38.96 13.80
CA VAL A 763 -42.91 38.54 12.57
C VAL A 763 -43.64 39.11 11.37
N THR A 764 -43.04 40.06 10.67
CA THR A 764 -43.69 40.80 9.59
C THR A 764 -42.87 40.84 8.31
N GLY A 765 -43.52 40.62 7.17
CA GLY A 765 -42.92 40.84 5.85
C GLY A 765 -41.74 39.92 5.50
N ALA A 766 -41.59 38.77 6.14
CA ALA A 766 -40.57 37.79 5.75
C ALA A 766 -40.93 37.19 4.38
N ASN A 767 -40.06 37.36 3.39
CA ASN A 767 -40.21 36.75 2.06
C ASN A 767 -39.05 35.80 1.84
N VAL A 768 -39.31 34.53 2.09
CA VAL A 768 -38.28 33.53 2.40
C VAL A 768 -38.63 32.22 1.70
N ALA A 769 -37.63 31.38 1.41
CA ALA A 769 -37.85 30.13 0.69
C ALA A 769 -38.63 29.09 1.53
N ALA A 770 -38.37 29.06 2.84
CA ALA A 770 -39.04 28.19 3.81
C ALA A 770 -39.92 29.03 4.75
N ALA A 771 -41.07 28.50 5.15
CA ALA A 771 -41.97 29.17 6.10
C ALA A 771 -41.24 29.51 7.41
N PRO A 772 -41.39 30.72 7.98
CA PRO A 772 -40.87 31.03 9.30
C PRO A 772 -41.37 30.02 10.35
N VAL A 773 -40.47 29.48 11.17
CA VAL A 773 -40.83 28.49 12.20
C VAL A 773 -40.99 29.19 13.54
N LEU A 774 -42.19 29.12 14.11
CA LEU A 774 -42.53 29.58 15.45
C LEU A 774 -43.13 28.40 16.21
N ALA A 775 -42.32 27.64 16.94
CA ALA A 775 -42.71 26.34 17.50
C ALA A 775 -42.42 26.22 19.00
N GLY A 776 -43.36 25.70 19.78
CA GLY A 776 -43.15 25.37 21.20
C GLY A 776 -42.76 26.54 22.11
N ASN A 777 -42.96 27.80 21.69
CA ASN A 777 -42.55 28.96 22.47
C ASN A 777 -43.52 29.26 23.60
N THR A 778 -43.04 29.93 24.65
CA THR A 778 -43.91 30.57 25.65
C THR A 778 -43.82 32.08 25.49
N VAL A 779 -44.88 32.70 24.98
CA VAL A 779 -44.95 34.14 24.71
C VAL A 779 -45.86 34.81 25.74
N ASN A 780 -45.29 35.56 26.68
CA ASN A 780 -46.03 36.37 27.65
C ASN A 780 -46.35 37.76 27.07
N GLY A 781 -47.16 37.77 26.02
CA GLY A 781 -47.55 38.96 25.25
C GLY A 781 -48.34 38.56 24.00
N PRO A 782 -48.77 39.52 23.15
CA PRO A 782 -49.40 39.19 21.87
C PRO A 782 -48.40 38.55 20.90
N LEU A 783 -48.90 37.61 20.10
CA LEU A 783 -48.20 37.02 18.96
C LEU A 783 -48.83 37.54 17.67
N SER A 784 -48.07 38.24 16.83
CA SER A 784 -48.62 38.84 15.60
C SER A 784 -47.75 38.54 14.39
N CYS A 785 -48.38 38.06 13.32
CA CYS A 785 -47.68 37.79 12.07
C CYS A 785 -48.48 38.34 10.88
N ALA A 786 -47.83 39.09 10.01
CA ALA A 786 -48.49 39.70 8.86
C ALA A 786 -47.54 39.81 7.66
N GLY A 787 -48.07 39.55 6.45
CA GLY A 787 -47.34 39.74 5.20
C GLY A 787 -46.15 38.80 4.98
N ASN A 788 -46.05 37.69 5.71
CA ASN A 788 -45.00 36.70 5.51
C ASN A 788 -45.38 35.74 4.38
N THR A 789 -44.41 35.36 3.54
CA THR A 789 -44.60 34.43 2.43
C THR A 789 -43.44 33.44 2.42
N PRO A 790 -43.66 32.14 2.69
CA PRO A 790 -44.92 31.51 3.15
C PRO A 790 -45.37 31.99 4.55
N ALA A 791 -46.62 31.68 4.93
CA ALA A 791 -47.12 31.95 6.29
C ALA A 791 -46.35 31.11 7.34
N PRO A 792 -46.13 31.62 8.58
CA PRO A 792 -45.36 30.89 9.58
C PRO A 792 -46.02 29.57 10.03
N VAL A 793 -45.21 28.62 10.50
CA VAL A 793 -45.63 27.28 10.94
C VAL A 793 -45.12 26.96 12.34
N ASN A 794 -45.71 25.95 13.02
CA ASN A 794 -45.31 25.54 14.37
C ASN A 794 -44.75 24.11 14.46
N ASN A 795 -44.56 23.43 13.32
CA ASN A 795 -44.01 22.07 13.24
C ASN A 795 -44.68 21.06 14.19
N GLY A 796 -45.98 21.21 14.46
CA GLY A 796 -46.73 20.31 15.35
C GLY A 796 -46.49 20.57 16.85
N GLN A 797 -45.73 21.61 17.20
CA GLN A 797 -45.46 22.04 18.57
C GLN A 797 -46.13 23.40 18.83
N PRO A 798 -47.36 23.44 19.36
CA PRO A 798 -48.10 24.69 19.50
C PRO A 798 -47.44 25.65 20.48
N ASN A 799 -47.56 26.95 20.20
CA ASN A 799 -47.06 28.00 21.08
C ASN A 799 -48.02 28.23 22.26
N THR A 800 -47.46 28.54 23.43
CA THR A 800 -48.23 28.99 24.59
C THR A 800 -48.21 30.52 24.64
N VAL A 801 -49.30 31.16 24.22
CA VAL A 801 -49.41 32.64 24.12
C VAL A 801 -50.33 33.19 25.21
N ARG A 802 -49.82 34.11 26.04
CA ARG A 802 -50.61 34.89 27.03
C ARG A 802 -50.92 36.28 26.48
N GLY A 803 -51.78 36.31 25.46
CA GLY A 803 -52.18 37.49 24.71
C GLY A 803 -52.92 37.09 23.43
N PRO A 804 -53.42 38.04 22.61
CA PRO A 804 -54.04 37.69 21.35
C PRO A 804 -53.00 37.19 20.34
N ALA A 805 -53.29 36.06 19.69
CA ALA A 805 -52.62 35.60 18.48
C ALA A 805 -53.36 36.14 17.25
N THR A 806 -52.68 36.90 16.39
CA THR A 806 -53.31 37.65 15.29
C THR A 806 -52.63 37.43 13.94
N GLY A 807 -53.38 37.72 12.86
CA GLY A 807 -52.90 37.58 11.49
C GLY A 807 -52.59 36.12 11.13
N GLN A 808 -51.44 35.90 10.48
CA GLN A 808 -50.97 34.58 10.02
C GLN A 808 -50.62 33.63 11.18
N CYS A 809 -50.50 34.14 12.42
CA CYS A 809 -50.14 33.33 13.59
C CYS A 809 -51.35 32.94 14.45
N LYS A 810 -52.59 33.19 14.01
CA LYS A 810 -53.81 32.87 14.78
C LYS A 810 -53.96 31.38 15.13
N GLY A 811 -53.29 30.47 14.39
CA GLY A 811 -53.39 29.02 14.56
C GLY A 811 -52.09 28.30 14.96
N LEU A 812 -51.07 29.03 15.42
CA LEU A 812 -49.74 28.49 15.76
C LEU A 812 -49.52 28.20 17.23
#